data_AF-A0A3B3Z0G4-F1
#
_entry.id   AF-A0A3B3Z0G4-F1
#
_cell.length_a   1.000
_cell.length_b   1.000
_cell.length_c   1.000
_cell.angle_alpha   90.00
_cell.angle_beta   90.00
_cell.angle_gamma   90.00
#
_symmetry.space_group_name_H-M   'P 1'
#
loop_
_entity.id
_entity.type
_entity.pdbx_description
1 polymer ?
#
loop_
_entity_poly.entity_id
_entity_poly.type
_entity_poly.pdbx_seq_one_letter_code
_entity_poly.pdbx_strand_id
1 'polypeptide(L)'
;KMATDTADDREMREAQRDYLDFLDDDQDQGIYQSKVRDMISENKARLIVNINDLRRRNETRAAKLMGNAFEELLAFQRALKDLVASVDGTYAKQHEEFFIGLEGSFGSKHVSPRTLTSRLLGSMVCVEGIITKCSLVRPKVVRSVHYCPATKKTMERKYTDMTSLDAFPSSAIYPTKDEENNPLETEFGLSIYKDHQTITVQEMPEKAPAGQLPRSVDIILDNDLVDVVKPGDRVQVIGTYRCLPGKKGGFTSGTFRTIMIACHIKQMSKEVSQSFSADDVAKIRNFSRTRSVNVFNQLARSLAPSIHGHDYIKKAILCMLLGGVEKVLENGTRIRGDINVLLIGDPSVAKSQLLRYVLHTAPRAIPTTGRGSSGVGLTAAVTTDQETGERRLEAGAMVLADRGVVCIDEFDKMSDMDRTAIHEVMEQGRVTIAKAGIHARLNARCSVLAAANPVYGRYDQYKTPMENIGLQDSLLSRFDLLFIMLDQMDPEQDREISDHVLRMHRYRDPREQEGAAMTLGGSVDVLATDDPDAMTEEHEELQIYEKHNNLLHGSKKKKDKILSKEFMRKYIHIAKIITPVLTEEAANHIAEEYSRLRSQEQLAADIARTSPVTARTLETLIRLSTAHAKARMSKAVELEDTEVAVELVQFAYFKKVLEKEKKRTRQDRDSDSEEDDDEEAPPSQRSQRTRKRYQHTSLLKEFKSSLFAVFQSAHAQSVKMTKLMDEINKERESRFTEREVRAALARMQDDNQVMVADDIIFLI
;
A
#
# COMPACT_ATOMS: atom_id res chain seq x y z
N LYS A 1 60.78 -6.51 -3.10
CA LYS A 1 59.65 -7.21 -2.44
C LYS A 1 59.63 -6.92 -0.93
N MET A 2 60.72 -7.05 -0.17
CA MET A 2 60.73 -6.62 1.25
C MET A 2 60.64 -5.10 1.48
N ALA A 3 61.04 -4.25 0.52
CA ALA A 3 60.97 -2.79 0.67
C ALA A 3 59.58 -2.18 0.39
N THR A 4 58.70 -2.91 -0.32
CA THR A 4 57.31 -2.48 -0.58
C THR A 4 56.43 -2.83 0.62
N ASP A 5 56.60 -4.00 1.24
CA ASP A 5 55.88 -4.39 2.46
C ASP A 5 56.14 -3.42 3.63
N THR A 6 57.36 -2.86 3.73
CA THR A 6 57.68 -1.87 4.78
C THR A 6 57.04 -0.50 4.55
N ALA A 7 56.72 -0.15 3.29
CA ALA A 7 56.06 1.11 2.97
C ALA A 7 54.56 0.98 3.22
N ASP A 8 53.96 -0.13 2.80
CA ASP A 8 52.54 -0.44 3.02
C ASP A 8 52.23 -0.56 4.53
N ASP A 9 53.13 -1.18 5.31
CA ASP A 9 53.01 -1.23 6.77
C ASP A 9 53.10 0.14 7.46
N ARG A 10 53.84 1.08 6.87
CA ARG A 10 53.95 2.44 7.41
C ARG A 10 52.70 3.24 7.12
N GLU A 11 52.19 3.16 5.89
CA GLU A 11 50.93 3.82 5.49
C GLU A 11 49.74 3.27 6.28
N MET A 12 49.70 1.95 6.55
CA MET A 12 48.67 1.32 7.40
C MET A 12 48.71 1.82 8.84
N ARG A 13 49.90 2.03 9.42
CA ARG A 13 50.02 2.59 10.77
C ARG A 13 49.65 4.07 10.83
N GLU A 14 50.00 4.83 9.79
CA GLU A 14 49.58 6.23 9.67
C GLU A 14 48.05 6.33 9.56
N ALA A 15 47.41 5.47 8.76
CA ALA A 15 45.96 5.38 8.68
C ALA A 15 45.32 5.01 10.04
N GLN A 16 45.86 4.01 10.73
CA GLN A 16 45.36 3.59 12.05
C GLN A 16 45.40 4.73 13.08
N ARG A 17 46.46 5.56 13.07
CA ARG A 17 46.57 6.73 13.96
C ARG A 17 45.56 7.81 13.60
N ASP A 18 45.44 8.17 12.33
CA ASP A 18 44.48 9.18 11.87
C ASP A 18 43.04 8.78 12.23
N TYR A 19 42.74 7.48 12.17
CA TYR A 19 41.44 6.95 12.58
C TYR A 19 41.23 6.88 14.08
N LEU A 20 42.28 6.61 14.84
CA LEU A 20 42.21 6.68 16.30
C LEU A 20 41.93 8.11 16.73
N ASP A 21 42.64 9.09 16.16
CA ASP A 21 42.39 10.51 16.39
C ASP A 21 40.96 10.89 16.00
N PHE A 22 40.45 10.36 14.88
CA PHE A 22 39.06 10.56 14.46
C PHE A 22 38.05 10.07 15.51
N LEU A 23 38.29 8.92 16.12
CA LEU A 23 37.39 8.32 17.12
C LEU A 23 37.56 8.93 18.52
N ASP A 24 38.73 9.46 18.85
CA ASP A 24 39.09 10.07 20.14
C ASP A 24 38.59 11.52 20.28
N ASP A 25 37.38 11.77 19.78
CA ASP A 25 36.80 13.10 19.59
C ASP A 25 36.33 13.77 20.91
N ASP A 26 37.30 14.17 21.72
CA ASP A 26 37.12 14.95 22.96
C ASP A 26 36.83 16.45 22.69
N GLN A 27 37.08 16.95 21.47
CA GLN A 27 37.04 18.39 21.17
C GLN A 27 35.77 18.88 20.46
N ASP A 28 35.05 18.03 19.71
CA ASP A 28 33.82 18.45 19.04
C ASP A 28 32.58 18.25 19.93
N GLN A 29 32.09 17.01 20.09
CA GLN A 29 30.81 16.72 20.77
C GLN A 29 30.76 15.39 21.54
N GLY A 30 31.83 14.58 21.54
CA GLY A 30 31.87 13.28 22.22
C GLY A 30 30.89 12.23 21.67
N ILE A 31 30.34 12.42 20.47
CA ILE A 31 29.30 11.56 19.87
C ILE A 31 29.82 10.13 19.65
N TYR A 32 31.06 9.98 19.18
CA TYR A 32 31.63 8.67 18.91
C TYR A 32 31.98 7.92 20.21
N GLN A 33 32.45 8.62 21.24
CA GLN A 33 32.65 8.02 22.55
C GLN A 33 31.33 7.57 23.19
N SER A 34 30.26 8.36 23.08
CA SER A 34 28.93 7.94 23.57
C SER A 34 28.43 6.72 22.80
N LYS A 35 28.55 6.71 21.46
CA LYS A 35 28.20 5.54 20.63
C LYS A 35 29.01 4.30 20.97
N VAL A 36 30.30 4.44 21.32
CA VAL A 36 31.13 3.30 21.74
C VAL A 36 30.69 2.79 23.11
N ARG A 37 30.33 3.66 24.06
CA ARG A 37 29.75 3.23 25.35
C ARG A 37 28.41 2.53 25.15
N ASP A 38 27.57 3.04 24.28
CA ASP A 38 26.29 2.41 23.92
C ASP A 38 26.54 1.04 23.27
N MET A 39 27.51 0.93 22.36
CA MET A 39 27.91 -0.33 21.73
C MET A 39 28.37 -1.37 22.75
N ILE A 40 29.15 -0.96 23.76
CA ILE A 40 29.57 -1.84 24.85
C ILE A 40 28.36 -2.27 25.69
N SER A 41 27.43 -1.36 25.98
CA SER A 41 26.21 -1.69 26.73
C SER A 41 25.29 -2.67 26.01
N GLU A 42 25.22 -2.57 24.67
CA GLU A 42 24.41 -3.43 23.81
C GLU A 42 25.13 -4.73 23.39
N ASN A 43 26.39 -4.93 23.80
CA ASN A 43 27.27 -6.03 23.37
C ASN A 43 27.29 -6.23 21.84
N LYS A 44 27.34 -5.12 21.07
CA LYS A 44 27.45 -5.18 19.61
C LYS A 44 28.91 -5.17 19.19
N ALA A 45 29.24 -5.92 18.14
CA ALA A 45 30.59 -5.97 17.59
C ALA A 45 30.83 -4.91 16.50
N ARG A 46 29.84 -4.06 16.20
CA ARG A 46 29.88 -3.13 15.06
C ARG A 46 29.51 -1.69 15.44
N LEU A 47 30.41 -0.76 15.13
CA LEU A 47 30.16 0.68 15.27
C LEU A 47 29.66 1.29 13.95
N ILE A 48 28.63 2.14 14.00
CA ILE A 48 28.14 2.88 12.83
C ILE A 48 28.81 4.26 12.78
N VAL A 49 29.52 4.52 11.68
CA VAL A 49 30.29 5.75 11.45
C VAL A 49 29.71 6.50 10.25
N ASN A 50 29.56 7.82 10.41
CA ASN A 50 29.13 8.69 9.33
C ASN A 50 30.32 9.15 8.50
N ILE A 51 30.26 8.94 7.19
CA ILE A 51 31.31 9.37 6.25
C ILE A 51 31.38 10.90 6.15
N ASN A 52 30.29 11.60 6.39
CA ASN A 52 30.26 13.07 6.32
C ASN A 52 31.16 13.71 7.38
N ASP A 53 31.19 13.16 8.59
CA ASP A 53 32.06 13.62 9.67
C ASP A 53 33.52 13.34 9.32
N LEU A 54 33.79 12.16 8.73
CA LEU A 54 35.11 11.82 8.24
C LEU A 54 35.56 12.76 7.11
N ARG A 55 34.66 13.21 6.23
CA ARG A 55 34.96 14.22 5.19
C ARG A 55 35.28 15.58 5.78
N ARG A 56 34.54 16.01 6.83
CA ARG A 56 34.78 17.30 7.51
C ARG A 56 36.15 17.33 8.17
N ARG A 57 36.55 16.24 8.83
CA ARG A 57 37.81 16.17 9.55
C ARG A 57 38.99 15.88 8.63
N ASN A 58 38.86 14.90 7.74
CA ASN A 58 39.92 14.41 6.86
C ASN A 58 39.40 14.00 5.47
N GLU A 59 39.35 14.97 4.55
CA GLU A 59 38.91 14.75 3.16
C GLU A 59 39.79 13.73 2.41
N THR A 60 41.11 13.76 2.63
CA THR A 60 42.07 12.87 1.95
C THR A 60 41.85 11.39 2.30
N ARG A 61 41.58 11.09 3.58
CA ARG A 61 41.28 9.73 4.06
C ARG A 61 39.91 9.27 3.62
N ALA A 62 38.92 10.16 3.62
CA ALA A 62 37.60 9.85 3.07
C ALA A 62 37.68 9.47 1.57
N ALA A 63 38.49 10.19 0.78
CA ALA A 63 38.71 9.86 -0.62
C ALA A 63 39.42 8.50 -0.80
N LYS A 64 40.43 8.19 0.04
CA LYS A 64 41.12 6.89 0.03
C LYS A 64 40.19 5.74 0.43
N LEU A 65 39.40 5.88 1.49
CA LEU A 65 38.41 4.88 1.91
C LEU A 65 37.40 4.55 0.81
N MET A 66 36.99 5.56 0.04
CA MET A 66 36.09 5.38 -1.09
C MET A 66 36.75 4.73 -2.30
N GLY A 67 38.06 4.90 -2.49
CA GLY A 67 38.83 4.31 -3.58
C GLY A 67 39.31 2.88 -3.29
N ASN A 68 40.03 2.71 -2.18
CA ASN A 68 40.60 1.45 -1.71
C ASN A 68 40.04 1.12 -0.32
N ALA A 69 38.89 0.46 -0.29
CA ALA A 69 38.17 0.23 0.96
C ALA A 69 38.77 -0.90 1.82
N PHE A 70 39.52 -1.84 1.26
CA PHE A 70 39.94 -3.05 1.99
C PHE A 70 40.98 -2.76 3.07
N GLU A 71 42.06 -2.08 2.70
CA GLU A 71 43.17 -1.73 3.60
C GLU A 71 42.69 -0.73 4.66
N GLU A 72 41.98 0.31 4.23
CA GLU A 72 41.47 1.35 5.13
C GLU A 72 40.43 0.80 6.11
N LEU A 73 39.51 -0.10 5.70
CA LEU A 73 38.59 -0.76 6.64
C LEU A 73 39.33 -1.61 7.67
N LEU A 74 40.40 -2.32 7.28
CA LEU A 74 41.18 -3.12 8.21
C LEU A 74 41.93 -2.24 9.21
N ALA A 75 42.55 -1.15 8.74
CA ALA A 75 43.18 -0.15 9.61
C ALA A 75 42.16 0.45 10.58
N PHE A 76 40.95 0.72 10.10
CA PHE A 76 39.89 1.33 10.90
C PHE A 76 39.37 0.37 11.99
N GLN A 77 39.20 -0.91 11.67
CA GLN A 77 38.81 -1.94 12.64
C GLN A 77 39.87 -2.13 13.74
N ARG A 78 41.17 -2.05 13.39
CA ARG A 78 42.26 -2.09 14.37
C ARG A 78 42.26 -0.87 15.27
N ALA A 79 42.08 0.33 14.72
CA ALA A 79 41.96 1.56 15.51
C ALA A 79 40.79 1.51 16.50
N LEU A 80 39.63 1.02 16.06
CA LEU A 80 38.47 0.82 16.94
C LEU A 80 38.77 -0.16 18.07
N LYS A 81 39.48 -1.26 17.78
CA LYS A 81 39.87 -2.24 18.80
C LYS A 81 40.79 -1.63 19.87
N ASP A 82 41.75 -0.79 19.47
CA ASP A 82 42.64 -0.10 20.40
C ASP A 82 41.87 0.88 21.30
N LEU A 83 40.88 1.60 20.75
CA LEU A 83 40.03 2.51 21.53
C LEU A 83 39.09 1.75 22.47
N VAL A 84 38.49 0.65 22.03
CA VAL A 84 37.68 -0.19 22.91
C VAL A 84 38.53 -0.78 24.04
N ALA A 85 39.78 -1.14 23.75
CA ALA A 85 40.71 -1.64 24.77
C ALA A 85 41.12 -0.57 25.80
N SER A 86 41.11 0.72 25.43
CA SER A 86 41.38 1.83 26.37
C SER A 86 40.19 2.09 27.31
N VAL A 87 38.96 1.93 26.82
CA VAL A 87 37.73 2.10 27.61
C VAL A 87 37.44 0.88 28.49
N ASP A 88 37.46 -0.33 27.92
CA ASP A 88 37.23 -1.58 28.63
C ASP A 88 38.07 -2.75 28.07
N GLY A 89 39.16 -3.06 28.78
CA GLY A 89 40.06 -4.16 28.45
C GLY A 89 39.48 -5.56 28.66
N THR A 90 38.33 -5.72 29.33
CA THR A 90 37.66 -7.02 29.47
C THR A 90 36.80 -7.34 28.26
N TYR A 91 36.03 -6.37 27.77
CA TYR A 91 35.21 -6.50 26.57
C TYR A 91 36.06 -6.75 25.31
N ALA A 92 37.21 -6.07 25.19
CA ALA A 92 38.14 -6.25 24.08
C ALA A 92 38.74 -7.67 23.97
N LYS A 93 38.66 -8.49 25.03
CA LYS A 93 39.11 -9.90 25.01
C LYS A 93 38.00 -10.87 24.62
N GLN A 94 36.74 -10.50 24.82
CA GLN A 94 35.58 -11.34 24.49
C GLN A 94 35.35 -11.39 22.98
N HIS A 95 35.60 -10.28 22.28
CA HIS A 95 35.47 -10.18 20.83
C HIS A 95 36.85 -10.12 20.16
N GLU A 96 37.11 -11.07 19.25
CA GLU A 96 38.39 -11.14 18.53
C GLU A 96 38.54 -10.00 17.53
N GLU A 97 37.46 -9.61 16.86
CA GLU A 97 37.40 -8.57 15.84
C GLU A 97 36.16 -7.67 16.02
N PHE A 98 36.37 -6.36 15.85
CA PHE A 98 35.30 -5.38 15.75
C PHE A 98 35.11 -4.97 14.29
N PHE A 99 33.88 -4.72 13.90
CA PHE A 99 33.51 -4.30 12.55
C PHE A 99 33.05 -2.85 12.56
N ILE A 100 33.12 -2.21 11.40
CA ILE A 100 32.62 -0.85 11.24
C ILE A 100 31.58 -0.85 10.13
N GLY A 101 30.41 -0.34 10.46
CA GLY A 101 29.36 0.02 9.52
C GLY A 101 29.58 1.46 9.09
N LEU A 102 29.44 1.73 7.81
CA LEU A 102 29.51 3.08 7.28
C LEU A 102 28.11 3.51 6.88
N GLU A 103 27.76 4.73 7.24
CA GLU A 103 26.53 5.43 6.87
C GLU A 103 26.88 6.82 6.33
N GLY A 104 25.99 7.42 5.54
CA GLY A 104 26.14 8.78 5.04
C GLY A 104 26.10 8.88 3.52
N SER A 105 26.56 10.02 3.00
CA SER A 105 26.36 10.36 1.59
C SER A 105 27.48 9.89 0.67
N PHE A 106 27.16 8.88 -0.14
CA PHE A 106 28.10 8.25 -1.07
C PHE A 106 28.19 8.95 -2.43
N GLY A 107 27.41 10.01 -2.67
CA GLY A 107 27.45 10.80 -3.91
C GLY A 107 27.38 9.91 -5.16
N SER A 108 28.40 9.96 -6.01
CA SER A 108 28.49 9.16 -7.25
C SER A 108 28.63 7.64 -7.06
N LYS A 109 28.89 7.18 -5.83
CA LYS A 109 28.99 5.75 -5.48
C LYS A 109 27.67 5.15 -5.01
N HIS A 110 26.60 5.94 -5.03
CA HIS A 110 25.24 5.47 -4.88
C HIS A 110 24.72 4.93 -6.21
N VAL A 111 24.52 3.61 -6.30
CA VAL A 111 24.30 2.92 -7.57
C VAL A 111 23.17 1.89 -7.46
N SER A 112 22.51 1.62 -8.58
CA SER A 112 21.61 0.48 -8.68
C SER A 112 22.40 -0.77 -9.11
N PRO A 113 21.88 -2.00 -8.88
CA PRO A 113 22.51 -3.23 -9.35
C PRO A 113 22.80 -3.23 -10.87
N ARG A 114 22.13 -2.37 -11.64
CA ARG A 114 22.37 -2.18 -13.07
C ARG A 114 23.57 -1.29 -13.37
N THR A 115 23.75 -0.20 -12.63
CA THR A 115 24.86 0.76 -12.84
C THR A 115 26.16 0.32 -12.15
N LEU A 116 26.11 -0.76 -11.37
CA LEU A 116 27.25 -1.44 -10.78
C LEU A 116 28.14 -2.06 -11.88
N THR A 117 29.14 -1.30 -12.31
CA THR A 117 30.09 -1.68 -13.37
C THR A 117 31.47 -2.02 -12.79
N SER A 118 32.33 -2.64 -13.60
CA SER A 118 33.70 -3.03 -13.21
C SER A 118 34.58 -1.87 -12.73
N ARG A 119 34.21 -0.60 -12.99
CA ARG A 119 34.92 0.59 -12.50
C ARG A 119 34.85 0.75 -10.98
N LEU A 120 33.91 0.07 -10.33
CA LEU A 120 33.68 0.16 -8.90
C LEU A 120 34.33 -0.98 -8.09
N LEU A 121 35.10 -1.84 -8.74
CA LEU A 121 35.84 -2.91 -8.06
C LEU A 121 36.84 -2.32 -7.06
N GLY A 122 36.87 -2.86 -5.84
CA GLY A 122 37.74 -2.37 -4.77
C GLY A 122 37.24 -1.12 -4.04
N SER A 123 36.24 -0.43 -4.61
CA SER A 123 35.62 0.73 -3.97
C SER A 123 34.44 0.35 -3.08
N MET A 124 34.16 1.23 -2.13
CA MET A 124 32.92 1.17 -1.36
C MET A 124 31.76 1.71 -2.19
N VAL A 125 30.65 0.99 -2.19
CA VAL A 125 29.45 1.32 -2.94
C VAL A 125 28.23 1.19 -2.06
N CYS A 126 27.22 2.01 -2.37
CA CYS A 126 25.91 1.91 -1.79
C CYS A 126 24.94 1.41 -2.87
N VAL A 127 24.33 0.25 -2.64
CA VAL A 127 23.42 -0.40 -3.57
C VAL A 127 22.02 -0.43 -2.99
N GLU A 128 21.06 0.06 -3.77
CA GLU A 128 19.64 -0.01 -3.43
C GLU A 128 18.94 -1.16 -4.16
N GLY A 129 18.05 -1.86 -3.49
CA GLY A 129 17.18 -2.81 -4.17
C GLY A 129 16.21 -3.57 -3.26
N ILE A 130 15.54 -4.53 -3.86
CA ILE A 130 14.61 -5.45 -3.18
C ILE A 130 15.33 -6.78 -2.98
N ILE A 131 15.22 -7.34 -1.78
CA ILE A 131 15.76 -8.68 -1.53
C ILE A 131 14.84 -9.72 -2.16
N THR A 132 15.40 -10.56 -3.02
CA THR A 132 14.64 -11.61 -3.70
C THR A 132 14.85 -12.96 -3.06
N LYS A 133 16.09 -13.27 -2.69
CA LYS A 133 16.44 -14.55 -2.09
C LYS A 133 17.30 -14.31 -0.86
N CYS A 134 17.00 -15.05 0.19
CA CYS A 134 17.86 -15.21 1.35
C CYS A 134 18.27 -16.68 1.44
N SER A 135 19.56 -16.93 1.61
CA SER A 135 20.07 -18.24 1.96
C SER A 135 19.88 -18.50 3.46
N LEU A 136 19.98 -19.76 3.85
CA LEU A 136 20.00 -20.16 5.26
C LEU A 136 21.32 -19.71 5.90
N VAL A 137 21.27 -19.40 7.19
CA VAL A 137 22.44 -19.01 7.98
C VAL A 137 23.36 -20.21 8.14
N ARG A 138 24.62 -20.07 7.76
CA ARG A 138 25.63 -21.13 7.91
C ARG A 138 26.80 -20.63 8.77
N PRO A 139 27.25 -21.40 9.76
CA PRO A 139 28.46 -21.06 10.49
C PRO A 139 29.69 -21.32 9.60
N LYS A 140 30.61 -20.36 9.59
CA LYS A 140 31.89 -20.39 8.89
C LYS A 140 33.02 -20.34 9.91
N VAL A 141 34.00 -21.24 9.80
CA VAL A 141 35.15 -21.26 10.71
C VAL A 141 36.07 -20.06 10.47
N VAL A 142 36.50 -19.41 11.55
CA VAL A 142 37.50 -18.32 11.53
C VAL A 142 38.80 -18.80 12.15
N ARG A 143 38.70 -19.48 13.31
CA ARG A 143 39.85 -20.00 14.05
C ARG A 143 39.52 -21.38 14.60
N SER A 144 40.39 -22.35 14.37
CA SER A 144 40.34 -23.65 15.03
C SER A 144 41.44 -23.79 16.06
N VAL A 145 41.10 -24.43 17.17
CA VAL A 145 42.06 -24.82 18.20
C VAL A 145 42.18 -26.34 18.19
N HIS A 146 43.41 -26.82 18.10
CA HIS A 146 43.75 -28.23 18.08
C HIS A 146 44.61 -28.55 19.29
N TYR A 147 44.32 -29.66 19.95
CA TYR A 147 45.09 -30.17 21.06
C TYR A 147 45.83 -31.44 20.64
N CYS A 148 47.13 -31.51 20.93
CA CYS A 148 47.90 -32.74 20.77
C CYS A 148 48.03 -33.43 22.14
N PRO A 149 47.43 -34.62 22.34
CA PRO A 149 47.53 -35.34 23.61
C PRO A 149 48.96 -35.76 23.97
N ALA A 150 49.82 -35.99 22.96
CA ALA A 150 51.20 -36.45 23.15
C ALA A 150 52.16 -35.33 23.58
N THR A 151 52.03 -34.15 22.99
CA THR A 151 52.92 -33.01 23.25
C THR A 151 52.34 -32.03 24.28
N LYS A 152 51.05 -32.17 24.63
CA LYS A 152 50.27 -31.24 25.47
C LYS A 152 50.26 -29.80 24.96
N LYS A 153 50.60 -29.59 23.69
CA LYS A 153 50.58 -28.28 23.04
C LYS A 153 49.22 -28.07 22.37
N THR A 154 48.69 -26.86 22.49
CA THR A 154 47.56 -26.38 21.72
C THR A 154 48.07 -25.63 20.49
N MET A 155 47.64 -26.06 19.31
CA MET A 155 47.95 -25.41 18.04
C MET A 155 46.71 -24.67 17.56
N GLU A 156 46.84 -23.39 17.26
CA GLU A 156 45.76 -22.57 16.70
C GLU A 156 45.99 -22.33 15.22
N ARG A 157 44.93 -22.45 14.41
CA ARG A 157 44.97 -22.14 12.99
C ARG A 157 43.86 -21.19 12.62
N LYS A 158 44.21 -20.07 11.99
CA LYS A 158 43.24 -19.13 11.41
C LYS A 158 42.96 -19.47 9.96
N TYR A 159 41.68 -19.40 9.58
CA TYR A 159 41.20 -19.64 8.24
C TYR A 159 40.76 -18.32 7.61
N THR A 160 41.47 -17.93 6.57
CA THR A 160 41.11 -16.80 5.70
C THR A 160 40.65 -17.33 4.36
N ASP A 161 39.65 -16.68 3.79
CA ASP A 161 39.01 -17.06 2.53
C ASP A 161 38.97 -15.84 1.60
N MET A 162 38.75 -16.03 0.31
CA MET A 162 38.63 -14.92 -0.63
C MET A 162 37.41 -14.01 -0.35
N THR A 163 36.53 -14.41 0.57
CA THR A 163 35.39 -13.62 1.06
C THR A 163 35.72 -12.79 2.32
N SER A 164 36.83 -13.04 3.01
CA SER A 164 37.32 -12.14 4.08
C SER A 164 38.04 -10.93 3.48
N LEU A 165 38.13 -9.83 4.23
CA LEU A 165 38.85 -8.62 3.82
C LEU A 165 40.30 -8.94 3.43
N ASP A 166 40.92 -9.88 4.12
CA ASP A 166 42.24 -10.41 3.78
C ASP A 166 42.16 -11.47 2.67
N ALA A 167 42.95 -11.28 1.61
CA ALA A 167 42.79 -11.97 0.32
C ALA A 167 43.61 -13.26 0.17
N PHE A 168 44.17 -13.79 1.26
CA PHE A 168 44.93 -15.03 1.23
C PHE A 168 44.03 -16.24 1.48
N PRO A 169 43.76 -17.10 0.47
CA PRO A 169 43.03 -18.33 0.70
C PRO A 169 43.93 -19.31 1.47
N SER A 170 43.63 -19.56 2.74
CA SER A 170 44.22 -20.68 3.47
C SER A 170 43.57 -21.98 3.01
N SER A 171 44.30 -23.10 3.07
CA SER A 171 43.70 -24.41 2.83
C SER A 171 42.66 -24.68 3.92
N ALA A 172 41.40 -24.86 3.53
CA ALA A 172 40.26 -25.13 4.42
C ALA A 172 40.28 -26.54 5.06
N ILE A 173 41.45 -27.17 5.11
CA ILE A 173 41.64 -28.51 5.65
C ILE A 173 42.03 -28.37 7.12
N TYR A 174 41.36 -29.11 7.99
CA TYR A 174 41.77 -29.23 9.38
C TYR A 174 43.11 -29.98 9.46
N PRO A 175 44.13 -29.43 10.12
CA PRO A 175 45.37 -30.16 10.36
C PRO A 175 45.05 -31.38 11.24
N THR A 176 45.35 -32.56 10.72
CA THR A 176 45.15 -33.84 11.42
C THR A 176 46.42 -34.35 12.08
N LYS A 177 47.58 -33.83 11.66
CA LYS A 177 48.90 -34.22 12.17
C LYS A 177 49.79 -33.00 12.41
N ASP A 178 50.56 -33.06 13.47
CA ASP A 178 51.63 -32.10 13.78
C ASP A 178 52.87 -32.28 12.88
N GLU A 179 53.82 -31.35 12.97
CA GLU A 179 55.15 -31.45 12.34
C GLU A 179 55.91 -32.72 12.76
N GLU A 180 55.58 -33.28 13.92
CA GLU A 180 56.13 -34.53 14.47
C GLU A 180 55.25 -35.76 14.15
N ASN A 181 54.27 -35.65 13.23
CA ASN A 181 53.32 -36.70 12.84
C ASN A 181 52.39 -37.24 13.95
N ASN A 182 52.30 -36.55 15.09
CA ASN A 182 51.36 -36.88 16.15
C ASN A 182 49.91 -36.53 15.73
N PRO A 183 48.90 -37.33 16.14
CA PRO A 183 47.50 -37.03 15.86
C PRO A 183 47.03 -35.80 16.65
N LEU A 184 46.34 -34.90 15.95
CA LEU A 184 45.70 -33.72 16.53
C LEU A 184 44.21 -33.96 16.76
N GLU A 185 43.73 -33.57 17.94
CA GLU A 185 42.31 -33.54 18.26
C GLU A 185 41.78 -32.10 18.14
N THR A 186 40.68 -31.89 17.42
CA THR A 186 40.05 -30.57 17.29
C THR A 186 39.18 -30.28 18.50
N GLU A 187 39.47 -29.20 19.22
CA GLU A 187 38.61 -28.72 20.30
C GLU A 187 37.60 -27.71 19.76
N PHE A 188 36.38 -28.19 19.50
CA PHE A 188 35.31 -27.37 18.95
C PHE A 188 34.86 -26.25 19.91
N GLY A 189 34.99 -26.44 21.23
CA GLY A 189 34.55 -25.46 22.23
C GLY A 189 35.39 -24.18 22.27
N LEU A 190 36.68 -24.25 21.92
CA LEU A 190 37.58 -23.10 21.84
C LEU A 190 37.69 -22.53 20.41
N SER A 191 37.14 -23.25 19.43
CA SER A 191 37.12 -22.85 18.05
C SER A 191 36.04 -21.78 17.82
N ILE A 192 36.37 -20.80 16.98
CA ILE A 192 35.50 -19.65 16.72
C ILE A 192 34.88 -19.80 15.34
N TYR A 193 33.55 -19.69 15.33
CA TYR A 193 32.71 -19.70 14.14
C TYR A 193 32.03 -18.34 13.99
N LYS A 194 31.84 -17.91 12.75
CA LYS A 194 31.07 -16.73 12.38
C LYS A 194 29.85 -17.11 11.57
N ASP A 195 28.74 -16.42 11.76
CA ASP A 195 27.55 -16.64 10.93
C ASP A 195 27.75 -15.97 9.56
N HIS A 196 27.44 -16.73 8.51
CA HIS A 196 27.56 -16.31 7.13
C HIS A 196 26.25 -16.58 6.40
N GLN A 197 25.75 -15.56 5.71
CA GLN A 197 24.53 -15.63 4.92
C GLN A 197 24.73 -14.95 3.57
N THR A 198 24.15 -15.53 2.51
CA THR A 198 24.12 -14.93 1.18
C THR A 198 22.71 -14.46 0.86
N ILE A 199 22.59 -13.23 0.36
CA ILE A 199 21.33 -12.64 -0.09
C ILE A 199 21.48 -12.17 -1.54
N THR A 200 20.38 -12.16 -2.29
CA THR A 200 20.36 -11.60 -3.66
C THR A 200 19.47 -10.37 -3.69
N VAL A 201 20.06 -9.23 -4.05
CA VAL A 201 19.34 -7.96 -4.20
C VAL A 201 19.07 -7.71 -5.68
N GLN A 202 17.83 -7.36 -5.99
CA GLN A 202 17.34 -7.02 -7.31
C GLN A 202 17.04 -5.53 -7.40
N GLU A 203 17.26 -4.94 -8.57
CA GLU A 203 16.87 -3.56 -8.84
C GLU A 203 15.35 -3.37 -8.61
N MET A 204 14.97 -2.21 -8.07
CA MET A 204 13.56 -1.86 -7.90
C MET A 204 12.87 -1.79 -9.27
N PRO A 205 11.75 -2.49 -9.49
CA PRO A 205 11.10 -2.54 -10.79
C PRO A 205 10.60 -1.17 -11.25
N GLU A 206 10.28 -0.27 -10.31
CA GLU A 206 9.87 1.12 -10.58
C GLU A 206 10.98 1.94 -11.27
N LYS A 207 12.26 1.64 -10.99
CA LYS A 207 13.42 2.33 -11.58
C LYS A 207 13.93 1.66 -12.88
N ALA A 208 13.43 0.47 -13.20
CA ALA A 208 13.91 -0.29 -14.35
C ALA A 208 13.32 0.27 -15.67
N PRO A 209 14.15 0.49 -16.71
CA PRO A 209 13.65 0.90 -18.02
C PRO A 209 12.78 -0.21 -18.62
N ALA A 210 11.62 0.19 -19.16
CA ALA A 210 10.68 -0.73 -19.79
C ALA A 210 11.35 -1.54 -20.91
N GLY A 211 11.14 -2.86 -20.91
CA GLY A 211 11.65 -3.77 -21.94
C GLY A 211 12.96 -4.49 -21.62
N GLN A 212 13.63 -4.20 -20.50
CA GLN A 212 14.82 -4.95 -20.06
C GLN A 212 14.56 -5.71 -18.75
N LEU A 213 15.16 -6.89 -18.62
CA LEU A 213 15.10 -7.67 -17.39
C LEU A 213 15.86 -6.95 -16.26
N PRO A 214 15.27 -6.81 -15.06
CA PRO A 214 15.96 -6.27 -13.90
C PRO A 214 17.15 -7.15 -13.51
N ARG A 215 18.30 -6.52 -13.25
CA ARG A 215 19.53 -7.21 -12.85
C ARG A 215 19.56 -7.46 -11.34
N SER A 216 20.29 -8.49 -10.94
CA SER A 216 20.50 -8.86 -9.54
C SER A 216 21.99 -8.93 -9.21
N VAL A 217 22.29 -8.72 -7.94
CA VAL A 217 23.64 -8.79 -7.36
C VAL A 217 23.61 -9.67 -6.11
N ASP A 218 24.65 -10.48 -5.94
CA ASP A 218 24.84 -11.31 -4.77
C ASP A 218 25.59 -10.52 -3.69
N ILE A 219 25.06 -10.55 -2.48
CA ILE A 219 25.62 -9.86 -1.32
C ILE A 219 25.84 -10.89 -0.21
N ILE A 220 26.99 -10.79 0.45
CA ILE A 220 27.36 -11.60 1.60
C ILE A 220 27.16 -10.77 2.87
N LEU A 221 26.45 -11.34 3.83
CA LEU A 221 26.24 -10.83 5.17
C LEU A 221 27.02 -11.69 6.17
N ASP A 222 27.78 -11.03 7.03
CA ASP A 222 28.57 -11.67 8.09
C ASP A 222 28.15 -11.15 9.47
N ASN A 223 28.21 -12.03 10.47
CA ASN A 223 27.96 -11.78 11.89
C ASN A 223 26.56 -11.14 12.14
N ASP A 224 26.52 -10.02 12.86
CA ASP A 224 25.29 -9.34 13.30
C ASP A 224 24.34 -8.86 12.19
N LEU A 225 24.75 -8.90 10.90
CA LEU A 225 23.88 -8.54 9.77
C LEU A 225 22.99 -9.69 9.30
N VAL A 226 23.25 -10.90 9.77
CA VAL A 226 22.52 -12.10 9.38
C VAL A 226 21.08 -12.03 9.91
N ASP A 227 20.13 -12.45 9.07
CA ASP A 227 18.68 -12.50 9.34
C ASP A 227 18.04 -11.16 9.71
N VAL A 228 18.75 -10.04 9.50
CA VAL A 228 18.18 -8.69 9.67
C VAL A 228 17.06 -8.48 8.66
N VAL A 229 17.26 -8.96 7.43
CA VAL A 229 16.44 -8.69 6.25
C VAL A 229 15.64 -9.90 5.77
N LYS A 230 14.41 -9.66 5.29
CA LYS A 230 13.54 -10.71 4.74
C LYS A 230 13.36 -10.53 3.23
N PRO A 231 13.06 -11.62 2.49
CA PRO A 231 12.67 -11.51 1.09
C PRO A 231 11.47 -10.56 0.93
N GLY A 232 11.56 -9.67 -0.06
CA GLY A 232 10.58 -8.63 -0.37
C GLY A 232 10.84 -7.28 0.30
N ASP A 233 11.77 -7.20 1.26
CA ASP A 233 12.14 -5.92 1.87
C ASP A 233 12.95 -5.04 0.90
N ARG A 234 12.66 -3.74 0.93
CA ARG A 234 13.45 -2.71 0.24
C ARG A 234 14.61 -2.34 1.15
N VAL A 235 15.83 -2.50 0.65
CA VAL A 235 17.05 -2.28 1.41
C VAL A 235 18.05 -1.44 0.64
N GLN A 236 18.83 -0.70 1.40
CA GLN A 236 20.02 -0.02 0.97
C GLN A 236 21.20 -0.71 1.66
N VAL A 237 22.07 -1.33 0.88
CA VAL A 237 23.22 -2.07 1.38
C VAL A 237 24.48 -1.29 1.03
N ILE A 238 25.28 -1.00 2.05
CA ILE A 238 26.57 -0.35 1.91
C ILE A 238 27.64 -1.42 2.09
N GLY A 239 28.52 -1.55 1.11
CA GLY A 239 29.50 -2.62 1.10
C GLY A 239 30.64 -2.40 0.12
N THR A 240 31.63 -3.28 0.22
CA THR A 240 32.76 -3.31 -0.69
C THR A 240 32.47 -4.25 -1.84
N TYR A 241 32.74 -3.79 -3.06
CA TYR A 241 32.49 -4.59 -4.26
C TYR A 241 33.73 -5.40 -4.65
N ARG A 242 33.57 -6.73 -4.74
CA ARG A 242 34.66 -7.68 -4.96
C ARG A 242 34.34 -8.66 -6.09
N CYS A 243 35.39 -9.12 -6.77
CA CYS A 243 35.30 -10.24 -7.70
C CYS A 243 35.96 -11.50 -7.10
N LEU A 244 35.31 -12.64 -7.26
CA LEU A 244 35.82 -13.96 -6.91
C LEU A 244 36.18 -14.74 -8.17
N PRO A 245 37.42 -15.27 -8.27
CA PRO A 245 37.80 -16.12 -9.37
C PRO A 245 37.22 -17.52 -9.25
N GLY A 246 36.54 -17.98 -10.31
CA GLY A 246 36.06 -19.35 -10.42
C GLY A 246 37.16 -20.27 -10.93
N LYS A 247 37.77 -21.06 -10.04
CA LYS A 247 38.70 -22.14 -10.42
C LYS A 247 37.92 -23.45 -10.52
N LYS A 248 37.83 -24.03 -11.72
CA LYS A 248 37.31 -25.40 -11.92
C LYS A 248 38.45 -26.27 -12.46
N GLY A 249 38.92 -27.23 -11.67
CA GLY A 249 39.93 -28.20 -12.09
C GLY A 249 41.29 -27.59 -12.46
N GLY A 250 41.77 -26.59 -11.71
CA GLY A 250 43.09 -25.97 -11.93
C GLY A 250 43.15 -24.96 -13.09
N PHE A 251 42.21 -25.00 -14.03
CA PHE A 251 42.04 -23.97 -15.04
C PHE A 251 41.17 -22.84 -14.51
N THR A 252 41.68 -21.61 -14.58
CA THR A 252 40.91 -20.40 -14.25
C THR A 252 40.16 -19.95 -15.50
N SER A 253 38.84 -19.86 -15.42
CA SER A 253 38.08 -19.15 -16.46
C SER A 253 38.36 -17.66 -16.35
N GLY A 254 38.39 -16.94 -17.48
CA GLY A 254 38.47 -15.47 -17.48
C GLY A 254 37.18 -14.78 -17.04
N THR A 255 36.11 -15.55 -16.80
CA THR A 255 34.86 -15.05 -16.23
C THR A 255 34.92 -15.05 -14.71
N PHE A 256 34.78 -13.87 -14.11
CA PHE A 256 34.77 -13.69 -12.67
C PHE A 256 33.33 -13.51 -12.16
N ARG A 257 33.02 -14.16 -11.03
CA ARG A 257 31.77 -13.89 -10.31
C ARG A 257 31.98 -12.64 -9.47
N THR A 258 31.01 -11.74 -9.45
CA THR A 258 31.09 -10.54 -8.63
C THR A 258 30.17 -10.68 -7.43
N ILE A 259 30.64 -10.23 -6.28
CA ILE A 259 29.94 -10.26 -5.00
C ILE A 259 30.14 -8.92 -4.30
N MET A 260 29.20 -8.56 -3.44
CA MET A 260 29.39 -7.44 -2.54
C MET A 260 29.47 -7.96 -1.11
N ILE A 261 30.43 -7.47 -0.33
CA ILE A 261 30.53 -7.78 1.10
C ILE A 261 29.86 -6.63 1.83
N ALA A 262 28.76 -6.90 2.54
CA ALA A 262 28.00 -5.86 3.23
C ALA A 262 28.71 -5.43 4.52
N CYS A 263 28.93 -4.12 4.67
CA CYS A 263 29.40 -3.53 5.92
C CYS A 263 28.22 -3.07 6.77
N HIS A 264 27.18 -2.50 6.13
CA HIS A 264 25.97 -2.03 6.77
C HIS A 264 24.74 -2.25 5.88
N ILE A 265 23.59 -2.49 6.51
CA ILE A 265 22.30 -2.62 5.82
C ILE A 265 21.32 -1.66 6.47
N LYS A 266 20.79 -0.75 5.68
CA LYS A 266 19.68 0.13 6.04
C LYS A 266 18.42 -0.39 5.38
N GLN A 267 17.43 -0.76 6.19
CA GLN A 267 16.13 -1.17 5.67
C GLN A 267 15.29 0.07 5.37
N MET A 268 14.88 0.23 4.12
CA MET A 268 13.95 1.29 3.71
C MET A 268 12.51 0.93 4.09
N SER A 269 12.21 -0.37 4.28
CA SER A 269 10.85 -0.89 4.52
C SER A 269 10.48 -1.10 5.98
N LYS A 270 11.43 -1.04 6.94
CA LYS A 270 11.04 -0.98 8.35
C LYS A 270 10.23 0.28 8.52
N GLU A 271 9.05 0.09 9.11
CA GLU A 271 7.99 1.07 9.28
C GLU A 271 8.54 2.48 9.28
N VAL A 272 7.97 3.31 8.42
CA VAL A 272 8.14 4.76 8.36
C VAL A 272 8.04 5.33 9.77
N SER A 273 9.09 5.22 10.57
CA SER A 273 9.53 6.27 11.45
C SER A 273 10.10 7.30 10.49
N GLN A 274 9.20 7.95 9.73
CA GLN A 274 9.36 9.38 9.62
C GLN A 274 9.49 9.82 11.05
N SER A 275 10.71 10.16 11.45
CA SER A 275 11.01 10.71 12.76
C SER A 275 9.97 11.80 12.98
N PHE A 276 8.97 11.48 13.81
CA PHE A 276 7.89 12.40 14.07
C PHE A 276 8.51 13.51 14.90
N SER A 277 8.70 14.67 14.29
CA SER A 277 8.98 15.85 15.08
C SER A 277 7.82 16.09 16.03
N ALA A 278 8.11 16.57 17.24
CA ALA A 278 7.07 16.99 18.18
C ALA A 278 6.10 17.99 17.53
N ASP A 279 6.60 18.79 16.59
CA ASP A 279 5.82 19.75 15.80
C ASP A 279 4.86 19.08 14.82
N ASP A 280 5.26 17.97 14.20
CA ASP A 280 4.40 17.20 13.30
C ASP A 280 3.22 16.59 14.06
N VAL A 281 3.49 16.02 15.24
CA VAL A 281 2.44 15.49 16.12
C VAL A 281 1.52 16.62 16.60
N ALA A 282 2.07 17.80 16.90
CA ALA A 282 1.28 18.97 17.27
C ALA A 282 0.38 19.43 16.12
N LYS A 283 0.89 19.51 14.88
CA LYS A 283 0.11 19.83 13.68
C LYS A 283 -1.01 18.81 13.43
N ILE A 284 -0.72 17.52 13.55
CA ILE A 284 -1.70 16.43 13.37
C ILE A 284 -2.78 16.50 14.46
N ARG A 285 -2.41 16.77 15.70
CA ARG A 285 -3.34 16.96 16.82
C ARG A 285 -4.23 18.20 16.64
N ASN A 286 -3.66 19.31 16.18
CA ASN A 286 -4.40 20.55 15.89
C ASN A 286 -5.38 20.34 14.73
N PHE A 287 -4.97 19.58 13.70
CA PHE A 287 -5.83 19.22 12.58
C PHE A 287 -7.04 18.38 13.02
N SER A 288 -6.84 17.38 13.88
CA SER A 288 -7.93 16.56 14.44
C SER A 288 -8.87 17.37 15.35
N ARG A 289 -8.35 18.34 16.12
CA ARG A 289 -9.17 19.22 16.99
C ARG A 289 -9.98 20.26 16.24
N THR A 290 -9.67 20.54 14.97
CA THR A 290 -10.38 21.53 14.17
C THR A 290 -11.77 20.99 13.79
N ARG A 291 -12.74 21.18 14.70
CA ARG A 291 -14.10 20.61 14.65
C ARG A 291 -15.02 21.24 13.58
N SER A 292 -14.55 22.27 12.87
CA SER A 292 -15.37 23.06 11.94
C SER A 292 -15.51 22.44 10.54
N VAL A 293 -14.80 21.35 10.24
CA VAL A 293 -14.90 20.63 8.95
C VAL A 293 -14.83 19.13 9.23
N ASN A 294 -15.76 18.35 8.67
CA ASN A 294 -15.74 16.88 8.73
C ASN A 294 -14.38 16.36 8.21
N VAL A 295 -13.46 16.09 9.13
CA VAL A 295 -12.07 15.65 8.84
C VAL A 295 -12.08 14.45 7.91
N PHE A 296 -13.00 13.50 8.15
CA PHE A 296 -13.19 12.33 7.32
C PHE A 296 -13.51 12.63 5.85
N ASN A 297 -14.42 13.57 5.59
CA ASN A 297 -14.76 13.99 4.22
C ASN A 297 -13.58 14.70 3.55
N GLN A 298 -12.82 15.49 4.30
CA GLN A 298 -11.65 16.19 3.79
C GLN A 298 -10.53 15.22 3.43
N LEU A 299 -10.28 14.22 4.27
CA LEU A 299 -9.33 13.13 4.02
C LEU A 299 -9.76 12.32 2.80
N ALA A 300 -11.05 11.97 2.68
CA ALA A 300 -11.58 11.20 1.55
C ALA A 300 -11.44 11.95 0.21
N ARG A 301 -11.69 13.26 0.18
CA ARG A 301 -11.48 14.10 -1.01
C ARG A 301 -10.01 14.24 -1.37
N SER A 302 -9.15 14.35 -0.36
CA SER A 302 -7.69 14.46 -0.53
C SER A 302 -7.04 13.15 -0.92
N LEU A 303 -7.72 12.01 -0.73
CA LEU A 303 -7.23 10.71 -1.18
C LEU A 303 -7.05 10.77 -2.69
N ALA A 304 -8.10 10.81 -3.51
CA ALA A 304 -7.93 10.87 -4.97
C ALA A 304 -8.42 12.22 -5.52
N PRO A 305 -7.55 13.24 -5.64
CA PRO A 305 -7.92 14.51 -6.27
C PRO A 305 -8.08 14.35 -7.78
N SER A 306 -7.39 13.39 -8.42
CA SER A 306 -7.42 13.19 -9.87
C SER A 306 -8.76 12.66 -10.41
N ILE A 307 -9.58 12.04 -9.56
CA ILE A 307 -10.84 11.40 -9.93
C ILE A 307 -11.98 12.25 -9.39
N HIS A 308 -12.85 12.73 -10.27
CA HIS A 308 -14.08 13.42 -9.87
C HIS A 308 -15.17 12.42 -9.47
N GLY A 309 -15.96 12.73 -8.44
CA GLY A 309 -17.02 11.86 -7.94
C GLY A 309 -16.58 10.71 -7.02
N HIS A 310 -17.49 9.75 -6.83
CA HIS A 310 -17.33 8.54 -6.00
C HIS A 310 -16.89 8.77 -4.54
N ASP A 311 -17.49 9.74 -3.85
CA ASP A 311 -17.15 10.08 -2.47
C ASP A 311 -17.27 8.89 -1.50
N TYR A 312 -18.31 8.06 -1.63
CA TYR A 312 -18.50 6.87 -0.79
C TYR A 312 -17.39 5.83 -0.97
N ILE A 313 -16.90 5.64 -2.20
CA ILE A 313 -15.83 4.69 -2.50
C ILE A 313 -14.51 5.21 -1.90
N LYS A 314 -14.24 6.51 -2.01
CA LYS A 314 -13.05 7.13 -1.40
C LYS A 314 -13.07 7.03 0.13
N LYS A 315 -14.24 7.25 0.75
CA LYS A 315 -14.46 7.03 2.19
C LYS A 315 -14.16 5.59 2.60
N ALA A 316 -14.68 4.62 1.84
CA ALA A 316 -14.44 3.21 2.12
C ALA A 316 -12.97 2.81 1.95
N ILE A 317 -12.30 3.28 0.90
CA ILE A 317 -10.86 3.06 0.71
C ILE A 317 -10.06 3.68 1.86
N LEU A 318 -10.44 4.86 2.35
CA LEU A 318 -9.81 5.47 3.52
C LEU A 318 -9.98 4.60 4.77
N CYS A 319 -11.17 4.07 5.03
CA CYS A 319 -11.40 3.12 6.13
C CYS A 319 -10.55 1.85 5.97
N MET A 320 -10.42 1.33 4.75
CA MET A 320 -9.57 0.19 4.43
C MET A 320 -8.08 0.49 4.72
N LEU A 321 -7.60 1.70 4.36
CA LEU A 321 -6.23 2.12 4.61
C LEU A 321 -5.90 2.26 6.10
N LEU A 322 -6.87 2.71 6.90
CA LEU A 322 -6.73 2.81 8.36
C LEU A 322 -6.80 1.43 9.04
N GLY A 323 -7.60 0.52 8.48
CA GLY A 323 -7.86 -0.81 9.03
C GLY A 323 -8.64 -0.76 10.36
N GLY A 324 -9.35 -1.83 10.66
CA GLY A 324 -10.03 -1.97 11.95
C GLY A 324 -9.07 -2.37 13.07
N VAL A 325 -9.64 -2.75 14.21
CA VAL A 325 -8.88 -3.25 15.37
C VAL A 325 -8.94 -4.77 15.37
N GLU A 326 -7.78 -5.43 15.32
CA GLU A 326 -7.68 -6.86 15.53
C GLU A 326 -7.90 -7.19 17.01
N LYS A 327 -8.70 -8.20 17.32
CA LYS A 327 -8.90 -8.69 18.68
C LYS A 327 -8.43 -10.13 18.79
N VAL A 328 -7.55 -10.39 19.77
CA VAL A 328 -7.17 -11.73 20.19
C VAL A 328 -7.91 -12.01 21.48
N LEU A 329 -8.77 -13.03 21.46
CA LEU A 329 -9.47 -13.49 22.67
C LEU A 329 -8.50 -14.30 23.54
N GLU A 330 -8.77 -14.38 24.84
CA GLU A 330 -7.95 -15.14 25.80
C GLU A 330 -7.83 -16.63 25.43
N ASN A 331 -8.82 -17.16 24.72
CA ASN A 331 -8.86 -18.54 24.22
C ASN A 331 -7.93 -18.80 23.01
N GLY A 332 -7.16 -17.79 22.56
CA GLY A 332 -6.23 -17.88 21.43
C GLY A 332 -6.90 -17.76 20.05
N THR A 333 -8.22 -17.67 19.98
CA THR A 333 -8.95 -17.35 18.74
C THR A 333 -8.77 -15.88 18.39
N ARG A 334 -8.41 -15.60 17.13
CA ARG A 334 -8.21 -14.24 16.61
C ARG A 334 -9.37 -13.84 15.71
N ILE A 335 -9.93 -12.67 15.96
CA ILE A 335 -10.93 -12.04 15.09
C ILE A 335 -10.21 -11.05 14.17
N ARG A 336 -10.49 -11.15 12.86
CA ARG A 336 -9.88 -10.28 11.85
C ARG A 336 -10.37 -8.84 11.99
N GLY A 337 -9.45 -7.88 11.90
CA GLY A 337 -9.72 -6.44 11.94
C GLY A 337 -9.68 -5.76 10.57
N ASP A 338 -9.28 -6.47 9.52
CA ASP A 338 -9.07 -5.90 8.19
C ASP A 338 -10.37 -5.79 7.41
N ILE A 339 -10.46 -4.78 6.54
CA ILE A 339 -11.63 -4.51 5.70
C ILE A 339 -11.27 -4.85 4.26
N ASN A 340 -12.10 -5.65 3.59
CA ASN A 340 -11.92 -6.01 2.19
C ASN A 340 -12.96 -5.31 1.31
N VAL A 341 -12.52 -4.69 0.23
CA VAL A 341 -13.37 -3.91 -0.68
C VAL A 341 -13.31 -4.48 -2.10
N LEU A 342 -14.47 -4.68 -2.71
CA LEU A 342 -14.62 -5.09 -4.10
C LEU A 342 -15.28 -3.99 -4.94
N LEU A 343 -14.64 -3.63 -6.05
CA LEU A 343 -15.08 -2.62 -7.01
C LEU A 343 -15.55 -3.31 -8.30
N ILE A 344 -16.85 -3.32 -8.56
CA ILE A 344 -17.45 -3.84 -9.79
C ILE A 344 -17.94 -2.67 -10.64
N GLY A 345 -17.95 -2.81 -11.97
CA GLY A 345 -18.48 -1.79 -12.84
C GLY A 345 -18.07 -1.93 -14.29
N ASP A 346 -18.48 -1.00 -15.12
CA ASP A 346 -18.13 -1.01 -16.53
C ASP A 346 -16.64 -0.68 -16.74
N PRO A 347 -16.03 -1.07 -17.89
CA PRO A 347 -14.76 -0.51 -18.30
C PRO A 347 -14.89 1.02 -18.42
N SER A 348 -13.78 1.72 -18.22
CA SER A 348 -13.68 3.20 -18.28
C SER A 348 -14.11 3.98 -17.03
N VAL A 349 -14.62 3.34 -15.97
CA VAL A 349 -15.04 4.04 -14.72
C VAL A 349 -13.86 4.28 -13.74
N ALA A 350 -12.66 4.60 -14.24
CA ALA A 350 -11.46 4.92 -13.46
C ALA A 350 -11.01 3.91 -12.38
N LYS A 351 -11.53 2.66 -12.36
CA LYS A 351 -11.21 1.67 -11.31
C LYS A 351 -9.73 1.34 -11.18
N SER A 352 -9.06 1.03 -12.29
CA SER A 352 -7.62 0.76 -12.28
C SER A 352 -6.81 1.98 -11.82
N GLN A 353 -7.35 3.20 -12.00
CA GLN A 353 -6.72 4.42 -11.48
C GLN A 353 -6.86 4.53 -9.96
N LEU A 354 -8.01 4.12 -9.39
CA LEU A 354 -8.17 4.02 -7.93
C LEU A 354 -7.18 3.02 -7.33
N LEU A 355 -7.01 1.84 -7.95
CA LEU A 355 -6.04 0.83 -7.50
C LEU A 355 -4.61 1.37 -7.51
N ARG A 356 -4.19 2.04 -8.59
CA ARG A 356 -2.86 2.66 -8.69
C ARG A 356 -2.66 3.74 -7.62
N TYR A 357 -3.70 4.51 -7.31
CA TYR A 357 -3.58 5.53 -6.28
C TYR A 357 -3.34 4.93 -4.90
N VAL A 358 -4.04 3.84 -4.57
CA VAL A 358 -3.83 3.09 -3.32
C VAL A 358 -2.43 2.50 -3.27
N LEU A 359 -1.92 1.98 -4.39
CA LEU A 359 -0.55 1.45 -4.50
C LEU A 359 0.52 2.49 -4.12
N HIS A 360 0.39 3.73 -4.57
CA HIS A 360 1.36 4.80 -4.26
C HIS A 360 1.15 5.45 -2.89
N THR A 361 -0.06 5.36 -2.32
CA THR A 361 -0.40 6.00 -1.04
C THR A 361 -0.05 5.10 0.14
N ALA A 362 -0.43 3.82 0.06
CA ALA A 362 -0.30 2.89 1.17
C ALA A 362 1.13 2.36 1.30
N PRO A 363 1.70 2.33 2.51
CA PRO A 363 2.95 1.61 2.75
C PRO A 363 2.69 0.11 2.55
N ARG A 364 3.60 -0.57 1.85
CA ARG A 364 3.51 -2.03 1.56
C ARG A 364 2.25 -2.42 0.77
N ALA A 365 1.92 -1.67 -0.28
CA ALA A 365 0.94 -2.13 -1.26
C ALA A 365 1.60 -2.93 -2.38
N ILE A 366 1.01 -4.08 -2.73
CA ILE A 366 1.51 -4.94 -3.81
C ILE A 366 0.43 -5.04 -4.89
N PRO A 367 0.76 -4.71 -6.15
CA PRO A 367 -0.17 -4.86 -7.25
C PRO A 367 -0.09 -6.29 -7.78
N THR A 368 -1.25 -6.88 -8.02
CA THR A 368 -1.41 -8.22 -8.58
C THR A 368 -2.51 -8.19 -9.64
N THR A 369 -2.34 -8.97 -10.70
CA THR A 369 -3.36 -9.11 -11.75
C THR A 369 -3.98 -10.49 -11.67
N GLY A 370 -5.29 -10.61 -11.89
CA GLY A 370 -5.99 -11.89 -11.78
C GLY A 370 -5.50 -12.94 -12.78
N ARG A 371 -4.99 -12.52 -13.95
CA ARG A 371 -4.42 -13.44 -14.95
C ARG A 371 -2.94 -13.75 -14.71
N GLY A 372 -2.17 -12.79 -14.21
CA GLY A 372 -0.72 -12.90 -14.02
C GLY A 372 -0.32 -13.51 -12.68
N SER A 373 -1.25 -13.60 -11.74
CA SER A 373 -1.00 -14.10 -10.39
C SER A 373 -1.54 -15.52 -10.26
N SER A 374 -0.69 -16.52 -10.48
CA SER A 374 -1.03 -17.90 -10.15
C SER A 374 -1.08 -18.08 -8.62
N GLY A 375 -1.76 -19.11 -8.13
CA GLY A 375 -1.88 -19.41 -6.70
C GLY A 375 -0.53 -19.61 -6.01
N VAL A 376 0.50 -20.00 -6.78
CA VAL A 376 1.90 -20.07 -6.35
C VAL A 376 2.48 -18.68 -6.09
N GLY A 377 2.19 -17.72 -6.99
CA GLY A 377 2.59 -16.32 -6.84
C GLY A 377 1.77 -15.53 -5.82
N LEU A 378 0.54 -15.95 -5.51
CA LEU A 378 -0.29 -15.32 -4.47
C LEU A 378 0.06 -15.81 -3.06
N THR A 379 0.27 -17.11 -2.87
CA THR A 379 0.46 -17.72 -1.54
C THR A 379 1.92 -17.92 -1.17
N ALA A 380 2.49 -19.10 -1.41
CA ALA A 380 3.91 -19.36 -1.34
C ALA A 380 4.25 -20.61 -2.16
N ALA A 381 5.45 -20.61 -2.74
CA ALA A 381 6.00 -21.71 -3.51
C ALA A 381 7.08 -22.42 -2.71
N VAL A 382 7.21 -23.74 -2.88
CA VAL A 382 8.43 -24.43 -2.45
C VAL A 382 9.34 -24.52 -3.68
N THR A 383 10.47 -23.82 -3.66
CA THR A 383 11.49 -23.87 -4.71
C THR A 383 12.72 -24.62 -4.22
N THR A 384 13.48 -25.24 -5.13
CA THR A 384 14.76 -25.88 -4.82
C THR A 384 15.89 -25.02 -5.32
N ASP A 385 16.84 -24.70 -4.45
CA ASP A 385 18.02 -23.93 -4.85
C ASP A 385 19.00 -24.82 -5.64
N GLN A 386 19.56 -24.30 -6.73
CA GLN A 386 20.40 -25.08 -7.66
C GLN A 386 21.83 -25.27 -7.16
N GLU A 387 22.34 -24.36 -6.32
CA GLU A 387 23.70 -24.49 -5.77
C GLU A 387 23.76 -25.44 -4.58
N THR A 388 22.70 -25.48 -3.77
CA THR A 388 22.67 -26.22 -2.50
C THR A 388 21.79 -27.47 -2.53
N GLY A 389 20.84 -27.57 -3.47
CA GLY A 389 19.87 -28.66 -3.54
C GLY A 389 18.79 -28.62 -2.44
N GLU A 390 18.81 -27.60 -1.58
CA GLU A 390 17.87 -27.45 -0.47
C GLU A 390 16.54 -26.86 -0.96
N ARG A 391 15.44 -27.35 -0.36
CA ARG A 391 14.09 -26.80 -0.58
C ARG A 391 13.90 -25.54 0.25
N ARG A 392 13.53 -24.44 -0.38
CA ARG A 392 13.22 -23.14 0.23
C ARG A 392 11.77 -22.78 -0.05
N LEU A 393 11.23 -21.91 0.80
CA LEU A 393 9.88 -21.39 0.66
C LEU A 393 9.97 -19.96 0.11
N GLU A 394 9.47 -19.73 -1.10
CA GLU A 394 9.31 -18.40 -1.68
C GLU A 394 7.93 -17.86 -1.29
N ALA A 395 7.94 -16.75 -0.55
CA ALA A 395 6.72 -16.05 -0.17
C ALA A 395 6.06 -15.42 -1.41
N GLY A 396 4.76 -15.68 -1.58
CA GLY A 396 3.94 -15.04 -2.61
C GLY A 396 3.53 -13.62 -2.20
N ALA A 397 2.91 -12.91 -3.14
CA ALA A 397 2.52 -11.52 -3.04
C ALA A 397 1.69 -11.20 -1.78
N MET A 398 0.77 -12.09 -1.38
CA MET A 398 -0.07 -11.83 -0.19
C MET A 398 0.73 -11.93 1.12
N VAL A 399 1.72 -12.84 1.19
CA VAL A 399 2.59 -13.00 2.37
C VAL A 399 3.56 -11.82 2.48
N LEU A 400 4.08 -11.33 1.34
CA LEU A 400 4.91 -10.14 1.30
C LEU A 400 4.15 -8.88 1.77
N ALA A 401 2.84 -8.83 1.50
CA ALA A 401 1.93 -7.76 1.89
C ALA A 401 1.36 -7.89 3.32
N ASP A 402 1.99 -8.62 4.25
CA ASP A 402 1.52 -8.68 5.65
C ASP A 402 1.39 -7.27 6.25
N ARG A 403 0.25 -7.00 6.90
CA ARG A 403 -0.24 -5.70 7.42
C ARG A 403 -0.34 -4.56 6.39
N GLY A 404 -0.26 -4.91 5.11
CA GLY A 404 -0.40 -4.01 3.97
C GLY A 404 -1.73 -4.14 3.25
N VAL A 405 -1.75 -3.68 2.01
CA VAL A 405 -2.90 -3.78 1.10
C VAL A 405 -2.49 -4.53 -0.15
N VAL A 406 -3.27 -5.53 -0.55
CA VAL A 406 -3.10 -6.21 -1.83
C VAL A 406 -4.11 -5.65 -2.80
N CYS A 407 -3.63 -5.07 -3.90
CA CYS A 407 -4.46 -4.58 -4.98
C CYS A 407 -4.55 -5.66 -6.07
N ILE A 408 -5.75 -6.18 -6.33
CA ILE A 408 -6.02 -7.16 -7.38
C ILE A 408 -6.81 -6.49 -8.50
N ASP A 409 -6.23 -6.37 -9.70
CA ASP A 409 -6.97 -5.97 -10.90
C ASP A 409 -7.43 -7.22 -11.68
N GLU A 410 -8.53 -7.09 -12.43
CA GLU A 410 -9.16 -8.18 -13.19
C GLU A 410 -9.44 -9.44 -12.35
N PHE A 411 -10.06 -9.25 -11.18
CA PHE A 411 -10.39 -10.34 -10.26
C PHE A 411 -11.27 -11.43 -10.90
N ASP A 412 -12.10 -11.06 -11.89
CA ASP A 412 -12.97 -11.99 -12.63
C ASP A 412 -12.18 -13.01 -13.47
N LYS A 413 -10.95 -12.69 -13.89
CA LYS A 413 -10.11 -13.55 -14.74
C LYS A 413 -9.26 -14.57 -13.98
N MET A 414 -9.37 -14.63 -12.65
CA MET A 414 -8.66 -15.63 -11.85
C MET A 414 -9.22 -17.04 -12.05
N SER A 415 -8.31 -18.01 -12.02
CA SER A 415 -8.66 -19.44 -12.05
C SER A 415 -9.35 -19.88 -10.75
N ASP A 416 -10.16 -20.92 -10.82
CA ASP A 416 -10.87 -21.43 -9.65
C ASP A 416 -9.94 -22.02 -8.58
N MET A 417 -8.76 -22.52 -8.96
CA MET A 417 -7.75 -22.97 -8.00
C MET A 417 -7.24 -21.81 -7.15
N ASP A 418 -6.99 -20.66 -7.76
CA ASP A 418 -6.45 -19.49 -7.07
C ASP A 418 -7.49 -18.85 -6.14
N ARG A 419 -8.78 -18.93 -6.52
CA ARG A 419 -9.89 -18.51 -5.67
C ARG A 419 -9.94 -19.29 -4.36
N THR A 420 -9.71 -20.61 -4.38
CA THR A 420 -9.67 -21.42 -3.15
C THR A 420 -8.55 -21.00 -2.20
N ALA A 421 -7.39 -20.61 -2.74
CA ALA A 421 -6.27 -20.13 -1.94
C ALA A 421 -6.62 -18.79 -1.26
N ILE A 422 -7.26 -17.87 -1.99
CA ILE A 422 -7.75 -16.59 -1.43
C ILE A 422 -8.79 -16.83 -0.34
N HIS A 423 -9.61 -17.88 -0.45
CA HIS A 423 -10.57 -18.23 0.61
C HIS A 423 -9.85 -18.54 1.93
N GLU A 424 -8.77 -19.32 1.90
CA GLU A 424 -8.04 -19.63 3.13
C GLU A 424 -7.49 -18.35 3.77
N VAL A 425 -6.84 -17.50 2.97
CA VAL A 425 -6.19 -16.29 3.45
C VAL A 425 -7.18 -15.26 3.97
N MET A 426 -8.28 -14.99 3.27
CA MET A 426 -9.27 -13.99 3.69
C MET A 426 -10.07 -14.40 4.92
N GLU A 427 -10.23 -15.71 5.16
CA GLU A 427 -10.95 -16.21 6.34
C GLU A 427 -10.06 -16.23 7.57
N GLN A 428 -8.89 -16.86 7.45
CA GLN A 428 -8.03 -17.17 8.59
C GLN A 428 -6.94 -16.11 8.81
N GLY A 429 -6.66 -15.26 7.81
CA GLY A 429 -5.54 -14.31 7.83
C GLY A 429 -4.17 -15.00 7.85
N ARG A 430 -4.13 -16.27 7.47
CA ARG A 430 -2.96 -17.15 7.48
C ARG A 430 -3.04 -18.12 6.30
N VAL A 431 -1.89 -18.48 5.76
CA VAL A 431 -1.73 -19.50 4.73
C VAL A 431 -1.11 -20.73 5.38
N THR A 432 -1.70 -21.90 5.21
CA THR A 432 -1.09 -23.16 5.60
C THR A 432 -0.61 -23.92 4.36
N ILE A 433 0.69 -24.24 4.34
CA ILE A 433 1.32 -24.95 3.23
C ILE A 433 1.86 -26.27 3.75
N ALA A 434 1.33 -27.35 3.20
CA ALA A 434 1.78 -28.72 3.39
C ALA A 434 2.23 -29.28 2.05
N LYS A 435 3.43 -28.90 1.58
CA LYS A 435 3.96 -29.33 0.27
C LYS A 435 5.41 -29.77 0.40
N ALA A 436 5.79 -30.81 -0.34
CA ALA A 436 7.17 -31.30 -0.45
C ALA A 436 7.88 -31.54 0.90
N GLY A 437 7.15 -32.03 1.91
CA GLY A 437 7.68 -32.33 3.25
C GLY A 437 7.85 -31.11 4.16
N ILE A 438 7.45 -29.92 3.71
CA ILE A 438 7.43 -28.70 4.53
C ILE A 438 5.99 -28.45 4.97
N HIS A 439 5.79 -28.46 6.29
CA HIS A 439 4.55 -28.02 6.93
C HIS A 439 4.80 -26.65 7.58
N ALA A 440 4.45 -25.59 6.87
CA ALA A 440 4.64 -24.22 7.33
C ALA A 440 3.29 -23.48 7.41
N ARG A 441 3.15 -22.63 8.42
CA ARG A 441 2.05 -21.68 8.53
C ARG A 441 2.63 -20.28 8.37
N LEU A 442 2.24 -19.59 7.32
CA LEU A 442 2.65 -18.21 7.04
C LEU A 442 1.53 -17.25 7.44
N ASN A 443 1.89 -16.12 8.03
CA ASN A 443 0.94 -15.05 8.30
C ASN A 443 0.77 -14.22 7.02
N ALA A 444 -0.49 -13.95 6.64
CA ALA A 444 -0.83 -13.13 5.49
C ALA A 444 -2.03 -12.25 5.88
N ARG A 445 -1.80 -11.33 6.80
CA ARG A 445 -2.83 -10.42 7.33
C ARG A 445 -2.86 -9.19 6.44
N CYS A 446 -3.58 -9.30 5.33
CA CYS A 446 -3.63 -8.24 4.34
C CYS A 446 -5.08 -7.84 4.07
N SER A 447 -5.31 -6.54 3.90
CA SER A 447 -6.56 -6.04 3.33
C SER A 447 -6.52 -6.22 1.81
N VAL A 448 -7.60 -6.76 1.25
CA VAL A 448 -7.71 -6.97 -0.20
C VAL A 448 -8.59 -5.88 -0.81
N LEU A 449 -8.03 -5.19 -1.80
CA LEU A 449 -8.76 -4.30 -2.70
C LEU A 449 -8.82 -4.94 -4.08
N ALA A 450 -10.01 -5.36 -4.50
CA ALA A 450 -10.20 -6.03 -5.78
C ALA A 450 -11.01 -5.15 -6.74
N ALA A 451 -10.65 -5.14 -8.02
CA ALA A 451 -11.48 -4.64 -9.10
C ALA A 451 -11.92 -5.80 -9.99
N ALA A 452 -13.20 -5.83 -10.35
CA ALA A 452 -13.79 -6.81 -11.25
C ALA A 452 -14.61 -6.12 -12.34
N ASN A 453 -14.64 -6.73 -13.51
CA ASN A 453 -15.53 -6.33 -14.59
C ASN A 453 -16.72 -7.30 -14.67
N PRO A 454 -17.93 -6.83 -15.05
CA PRO A 454 -19.08 -7.69 -15.24
C PRO A 454 -18.82 -8.67 -16.39
N VAL A 455 -19.45 -9.84 -16.35
CA VAL A 455 -19.18 -10.94 -17.29
C VAL A 455 -19.40 -10.57 -18.76
N TYR A 456 -20.36 -9.68 -19.04
CA TYR A 456 -20.68 -9.20 -20.39
C TYR A 456 -19.98 -7.88 -20.75
N GLY A 457 -19.01 -7.43 -19.94
CA GLY A 457 -18.30 -6.17 -20.14
C GLY A 457 -19.12 -4.92 -19.76
N ARG A 458 -20.45 -4.97 -19.89
CA ARG A 458 -21.36 -3.94 -19.34
C ARG A 458 -22.29 -4.55 -18.30
N TYR A 459 -22.60 -3.77 -17.28
CA TYR A 459 -23.53 -4.14 -16.22
C TYR A 459 -24.97 -3.99 -16.71
N ASP A 460 -25.68 -5.12 -16.86
CA ASP A 460 -27.10 -5.10 -17.22
C ASP A 460 -27.96 -4.89 -15.97
N GLN A 461 -28.59 -3.73 -15.86
CA GLN A 461 -29.43 -3.39 -14.71
C GLN A 461 -30.69 -4.25 -14.60
N TYR A 462 -31.10 -4.93 -15.68
CA TYR A 462 -32.29 -5.79 -15.69
C TYR A 462 -32.01 -7.20 -15.17
N LYS A 463 -30.74 -7.61 -15.10
CA LYS A 463 -30.35 -8.89 -14.51
C LYS A 463 -30.02 -8.74 -13.04
N THR A 464 -30.13 -9.84 -12.31
CA THR A 464 -29.73 -9.87 -10.91
C THR A 464 -28.22 -9.58 -10.81
N PRO A 465 -27.79 -8.88 -9.76
CA PRO A 465 -26.37 -8.60 -9.54
C PRO A 465 -25.53 -9.88 -9.48
N MET A 466 -26.09 -10.99 -8.96
CA MET A 466 -25.42 -12.29 -8.89
C MET A 466 -25.02 -12.82 -10.26
N GLU A 467 -25.94 -12.79 -11.23
CA GLU A 467 -25.66 -13.25 -12.60
C GLU A 467 -24.69 -12.33 -13.35
N ASN A 468 -24.72 -11.03 -13.07
CA ASN A 468 -23.83 -10.06 -13.71
C ASN A 468 -22.37 -10.20 -13.27
N ILE A 469 -22.13 -10.66 -12.04
CA ILE A 469 -20.79 -10.77 -11.46
C ILE A 469 -20.15 -12.13 -11.76
N GLY A 470 -20.94 -13.21 -11.80
CA GLY A 470 -20.43 -14.55 -12.10
C GLY A 470 -19.48 -15.11 -11.04
N LEU A 471 -19.61 -14.67 -9.78
CA LEU A 471 -18.86 -15.17 -8.63
C LEU A 471 -19.77 -15.97 -7.69
N GLN A 472 -19.18 -16.90 -6.93
CA GLN A 472 -19.89 -17.67 -5.91
C GLN A 472 -20.25 -16.82 -4.68
N ASP A 473 -21.40 -17.07 -4.06
CA ASP A 473 -21.84 -16.36 -2.84
C ASP A 473 -20.86 -16.50 -1.66
N SER A 474 -20.13 -17.61 -1.61
CA SER A 474 -19.09 -17.88 -0.62
C SER A 474 -17.95 -16.86 -0.66
N LEU A 475 -17.67 -16.27 -1.84
CA LEU A 475 -16.70 -15.19 -2.05
C LEU A 475 -17.29 -13.83 -1.73
N LEU A 476 -18.50 -13.56 -2.22
CA LEU A 476 -19.16 -12.27 -2.03
C LEU A 476 -19.38 -11.96 -0.55
N SER A 477 -19.69 -12.99 0.26
CA SER A 477 -19.79 -12.86 1.72
C SER A 477 -18.46 -12.53 2.40
N ARG A 478 -17.29 -12.72 1.77
CA ARG A 478 -15.96 -12.43 2.38
C ARG A 478 -15.49 -11.01 2.18
N PHE A 479 -16.00 -10.34 1.15
CA PHE A 479 -15.83 -8.93 0.95
C PHE A 479 -16.79 -8.18 1.85
N ASP A 480 -16.25 -7.25 2.62
CA ASP A 480 -17.03 -6.49 3.60
C ASP A 480 -17.84 -5.39 2.90
N LEU A 481 -17.28 -4.80 1.82
CA LEU A 481 -17.95 -3.79 1.00
C LEU A 481 -17.88 -4.15 -0.49
N LEU A 482 -19.04 -4.08 -1.14
CA LEU A 482 -19.18 -4.28 -2.59
C LEU A 482 -19.75 -3.01 -3.22
N PHE A 483 -18.96 -2.38 -4.08
CA PHE A 483 -19.39 -1.18 -4.81
C PHE A 483 -19.62 -1.49 -6.27
N ILE A 484 -20.82 -1.16 -6.76
CA ILE A 484 -21.16 -1.21 -8.17
C ILE A 484 -21.07 0.22 -8.73
N MET A 485 -20.05 0.43 -9.57
CA MET A 485 -19.85 1.63 -10.36
C MET A 485 -20.52 1.43 -11.71
N LEU A 486 -21.65 2.10 -11.91
CA LEU A 486 -22.32 2.14 -13.20
C LEU A 486 -21.90 3.42 -13.91
N ASP A 487 -21.65 3.33 -15.21
CA ASP A 487 -21.49 4.50 -16.04
C ASP A 487 -22.87 5.14 -16.27
N GLN A 488 -23.19 6.18 -15.50
CA GLN A 488 -24.42 6.96 -15.67
C GLN A 488 -24.16 8.04 -16.72
N MET A 489 -24.80 7.94 -17.89
CA MET A 489 -24.73 8.95 -18.94
C MET A 489 -25.53 10.20 -18.57
N ASP A 490 -25.04 10.94 -17.58
CA ASP A 490 -25.59 12.21 -17.13
C ASP A 490 -24.72 13.37 -17.65
N PRO A 491 -25.25 14.24 -18.54
CA PRO A 491 -24.44 15.28 -19.18
C PRO A 491 -23.85 16.29 -18.18
N GLU A 492 -24.42 16.43 -16.98
CA GLU A 492 -23.86 17.31 -15.94
C GLU A 492 -22.57 16.72 -15.36
N GLN A 493 -22.58 15.44 -14.98
CA GLN A 493 -21.41 14.75 -14.43
C GLN A 493 -20.28 14.64 -15.46
N ASP A 494 -20.61 14.33 -16.71
CA ASP A 494 -19.64 14.24 -17.80
C ASP A 494 -18.94 15.58 -18.06
N ARG A 495 -19.67 16.71 -17.91
CA ARG A 495 -19.09 18.04 -18.06
C ARG A 495 -18.12 18.37 -16.92
N GLU A 496 -18.44 17.97 -15.69
CA GLU A 496 -17.55 18.14 -14.54
C GLU A 496 -16.30 17.25 -14.64
N ILE A 497 -16.46 16.00 -15.07
CA ILE A 497 -15.35 15.08 -15.33
C ILE A 497 -14.47 15.64 -16.44
N SER A 498 -15.06 16.12 -17.53
CA SER A 498 -14.34 16.70 -18.66
C SER A 498 -13.54 17.94 -18.26
N ASP A 499 -14.15 18.87 -17.51
CA ASP A 499 -13.43 20.05 -16.99
C ASP A 499 -12.28 19.64 -16.07
N HIS A 500 -12.52 18.65 -15.19
CA HIS A 500 -11.51 18.13 -14.28
C HIS A 500 -10.33 17.48 -15.03
N VAL A 501 -10.59 16.66 -16.04
CA VAL A 501 -9.55 15.99 -16.84
C VAL A 501 -8.77 17.01 -17.68
N LEU A 502 -9.45 17.94 -18.35
CA LEU A 502 -8.81 19.01 -19.11
C LEU A 502 -7.91 19.87 -18.21
N ARG A 503 -8.37 20.14 -16.99
CA ARG A 503 -7.62 20.89 -16.00
C ARG A 503 -6.34 20.17 -15.58
N MET A 504 -6.41 18.87 -15.32
CA MET A 504 -5.22 18.04 -15.02
C MET A 504 -4.24 18.01 -16.19
N HIS A 505 -4.73 17.93 -17.43
CA HIS A 505 -3.87 17.98 -18.62
C HIS A 505 -3.24 19.36 -18.88
N ARG A 506 -3.91 20.44 -18.46
CA ARG A 506 -3.38 21.81 -18.54
C ARG A 506 -2.41 22.13 -17.41
N TYR A 507 -2.43 21.37 -16.33
CA TYR A 507 -1.53 21.58 -15.22
C TYR A 507 -0.11 21.15 -15.61
N ARG A 508 0.79 22.13 -15.62
CA ARG A 508 2.23 21.95 -15.76
C ARG A 508 2.88 22.49 -14.50
N ASP A 509 3.87 21.77 -13.96
CA ASP A 509 4.52 22.23 -12.75
C ASP A 509 5.23 23.57 -12.99
N PRO A 510 5.05 24.57 -12.12
CA PRO A 510 5.69 25.89 -12.28
C PRO A 510 7.23 25.86 -12.29
N ARG A 511 7.82 24.72 -11.88
CA ARG A 511 9.26 24.50 -11.81
C ARG A 511 9.87 23.99 -13.12
N GLU A 512 9.07 23.57 -14.10
CA GLU A 512 9.57 23.12 -15.40
C GLU A 512 9.69 24.27 -16.41
N GLN A 513 10.86 24.41 -17.05
CA GLN A 513 11.05 25.34 -18.16
C GLN A 513 10.27 24.93 -19.42
N GLU A 514 9.79 25.89 -20.19
CA GLU A 514 9.06 25.66 -21.44
C GLU A 514 9.95 24.90 -22.45
N GLY A 515 9.47 23.73 -22.93
CA GLY A 515 10.16 22.93 -23.97
C GLY A 515 10.80 21.61 -23.49
N ALA A 516 10.87 21.35 -22.19
CA ALA A 516 11.30 20.04 -21.69
C ALA A 516 10.21 18.96 -21.92
N ALA A 517 10.59 17.80 -22.45
CA ALA A 517 9.69 16.66 -22.63
C ALA A 517 9.22 16.13 -21.26
N MET A 518 7.91 15.92 -21.10
CA MET A 518 7.35 15.24 -19.93
C MET A 518 8.01 13.87 -19.78
N THR A 519 8.72 13.64 -18.68
CA THR A 519 9.09 12.28 -18.29
C THR A 519 7.88 11.64 -17.63
N LEU A 520 7.20 10.75 -18.37
CA LEU A 520 6.09 9.96 -17.82
C LEU A 520 6.64 9.06 -16.70
N GLY A 521 6.40 9.43 -15.44
CA GLY A 521 6.72 8.58 -14.28
C GLY A 521 8.02 8.90 -13.54
N GLY A 522 8.50 10.15 -13.56
CA GLY A 522 9.61 10.57 -12.70
C GLY A 522 9.13 11.03 -11.32
N SER A 523 8.86 10.11 -10.40
CA SER A 523 9.31 10.40 -9.03
C SER A 523 10.84 10.42 -9.13
N VAL A 524 11.40 11.59 -9.40
CA VAL A 524 12.80 11.83 -9.09
C VAL A 524 12.85 11.82 -7.56
N ASP A 525 12.79 10.62 -6.97
CA ASP A 525 13.53 10.38 -5.74
C ASP A 525 14.95 10.75 -6.12
N VAL A 526 15.34 11.97 -5.72
CA VAL A 526 16.71 12.41 -5.81
C VAL A 526 17.51 11.26 -5.23
N LEU A 527 18.42 10.68 -6.01
CA LEU A 527 19.35 9.62 -5.58
C LEU A 527 20.37 10.18 -4.57
N ALA A 528 19.92 11.07 -3.68
CA ALA A 528 20.62 11.55 -2.52
C ALA A 528 20.27 10.60 -1.39
N THR A 529 21.29 9.89 -0.92
CA THR A 529 21.40 9.45 0.47
C THR A 529 20.96 10.58 1.41
N ASP A 530 19.98 10.32 2.28
CA ASP A 530 19.57 11.24 3.35
C ASP A 530 20.79 11.69 4.17
N ASP A 531 21.17 12.95 4.04
CA ASP A 531 22.13 13.57 4.95
C ASP A 531 21.39 13.92 6.25
N PRO A 532 21.79 13.39 7.42
CA PRO A 532 21.12 13.70 8.69
C PRO A 532 21.24 15.19 9.07
N ASP A 533 22.24 15.90 8.53
CA ASP A 533 22.37 17.34 8.72
C ASP A 533 21.42 18.15 7.83
N ALA A 534 21.12 17.67 6.61
CA ALA A 534 20.15 18.30 5.72
C ALA A 534 18.71 18.14 6.23
N MET A 535 18.42 17.09 7.00
CA MET A 535 17.13 16.94 7.70
C MET A 535 16.84 18.09 8.69
N THR A 536 17.88 18.79 9.17
CA THR A 536 17.70 19.92 10.09
C THR A 536 17.33 21.21 9.35
N GLU A 537 17.80 21.38 8.11
CA GLU A 537 17.51 22.55 7.25
C GLU A 537 16.31 22.33 6.32
N GLU A 538 16.02 21.10 5.91
CA GLU A 538 14.79 20.68 5.21
C GLU A 538 13.59 20.49 6.15
N HIS A 539 13.71 20.91 7.41
CA HIS A 539 12.57 21.39 8.19
C HIS A 539 11.98 22.70 7.60
N GLU A 540 11.97 22.86 6.27
CA GLU A 540 10.99 23.71 5.60
C GLU A 540 9.61 23.15 5.98
N GLU A 541 8.96 23.86 6.90
CA GLU A 541 7.62 23.63 7.41
C GLU A 541 6.77 22.72 6.50
N LEU A 542 6.53 21.47 6.91
CA LEU A 542 5.58 20.60 6.22
C LEU A 542 4.27 21.36 6.02
N GLN A 543 4.02 21.76 4.78
CA GLN A 543 2.81 22.50 4.41
C GLN A 543 1.66 21.51 4.50
N ILE A 544 0.85 21.65 5.56
CA ILE A 544 -0.31 20.80 5.86
C ILE A 544 -1.24 20.73 4.65
N TYR A 545 -1.33 21.84 3.92
CA TYR A 545 -2.12 21.97 2.70
C TYR A 545 -1.20 22.10 1.49
N GLU A 546 -1.59 21.43 0.41
CA GLU A 546 -0.97 21.67 -0.89
C GLU A 546 -1.11 23.15 -1.26
N LYS A 547 -0.05 23.76 -1.82
CA LYS A 547 -0.12 25.16 -2.28
C LYS A 547 -1.29 25.28 -3.26
N HIS A 548 -2.25 26.13 -2.91
CA HIS A 548 -3.48 26.27 -3.69
C HIS A 548 -3.17 26.81 -5.09
N ASN A 549 -3.12 25.90 -6.06
CA ASN A 549 -3.01 26.25 -7.47
C ASN A 549 -4.39 26.52 -8.05
N ASN A 550 -4.64 27.78 -8.45
CA ASN A 550 -5.89 28.20 -9.10
C ASN A 550 -6.22 27.34 -10.35
N LEU A 551 -5.19 26.80 -11.00
CA LEU A 551 -5.34 25.94 -12.17
C LEU A 551 -5.72 24.49 -11.79
N LEU A 552 -5.41 23.96 -10.60
CA LEU A 552 -5.80 22.61 -10.17
C LEU A 552 -7.14 22.62 -9.41
N HIS A 553 -7.32 23.58 -8.50
CA HIS A 553 -8.49 23.61 -7.61
C HIS A 553 -9.66 24.41 -8.19
N GLY A 554 -9.46 25.16 -9.28
CA GLY A 554 -10.50 25.95 -9.94
C GLY A 554 -10.89 27.22 -9.17
N SER A 555 -11.68 28.08 -9.83
CA SER A 555 -12.06 29.41 -9.29
C SER A 555 -13.13 29.33 -8.17
N LYS A 556 -13.88 28.22 -8.11
CA LYS A 556 -14.83 27.97 -7.03
C LYS A 556 -14.16 27.11 -5.97
N LYS A 557 -13.93 27.72 -4.79
CA LYS A 557 -13.62 27.16 -3.45
C LYS A 557 -12.20 27.44 -2.91
N LYS A 558 -11.96 28.70 -2.53
CA LYS A 558 -10.90 29.07 -1.54
C LYS A 558 -11.03 28.37 -0.17
N LYS A 559 -12.16 27.69 0.11
CA LYS A 559 -12.43 26.99 1.38
C LYS A 559 -11.99 25.51 1.40
N ASP A 560 -11.85 24.86 0.25
CA ASP A 560 -11.54 23.42 0.18
C ASP A 560 -10.01 23.25 0.08
N LYS A 561 -9.32 23.22 1.22
CA LYS A 561 -7.87 23.06 1.28
C LYS A 561 -7.47 21.57 1.21
N ILE A 562 -6.90 21.12 0.09
CA ILE A 562 -6.46 19.73 -0.08
C ILE A 562 -5.21 19.45 0.77
N LEU A 563 -5.15 18.27 1.40
CA LEU A 563 -4.01 17.85 2.21
C LEU A 563 -2.87 17.32 1.32
N SER A 564 -1.63 17.61 1.72
CA SER A 564 -0.45 17.04 1.05
C SER A 564 -0.40 15.51 1.20
N LYS A 565 0.05 14.80 0.16
CA LYS A 565 0.19 13.34 0.15
C LYS A 565 1.13 12.83 1.26
N GLU A 566 2.20 13.57 1.55
CA GLU A 566 3.16 13.22 2.61
C GLU A 566 2.52 13.36 4.00
N PHE A 567 1.77 14.44 4.21
CA PHE A 567 1.01 14.65 5.44
C PHE A 567 -0.06 13.57 5.63
N MET A 568 -0.77 13.18 4.57
CA MET A 568 -1.72 12.06 4.58
C MET A 568 -1.06 10.75 5.00
N ARG A 569 0.13 10.44 4.45
CA ARG A 569 0.88 9.22 4.81
C ARG A 569 1.28 9.21 6.29
N LYS A 570 1.79 10.33 6.80
CA LYS A 570 2.08 10.54 8.24
C LYS A 570 0.83 10.34 9.09
N TYR A 571 -0.28 10.95 8.69
CA TYR A 571 -1.55 10.89 9.40
C TYR A 571 -2.08 9.45 9.50
N ILE A 572 -2.11 8.72 8.38
CA ILE A 572 -2.57 7.32 8.35
C ILE A 572 -1.69 6.44 9.24
N HIS A 573 -0.37 6.67 9.28
CA HIS A 573 0.53 5.91 10.14
C HIS A 573 0.20 6.12 11.63
N ILE A 574 0.04 7.37 12.09
CA ILE A 574 -0.34 7.65 13.48
C ILE A 574 -1.74 7.10 13.80
N ALA A 575 -2.70 7.29 12.89
CA ALA A 575 -4.06 6.84 13.09
C ALA A 575 -4.18 5.31 13.19
N LYS A 576 -3.30 4.55 12.52
CA LYS A 576 -3.24 3.07 12.63
C LYS A 576 -2.88 2.58 14.04
N ILE A 577 -2.05 3.32 14.78
CA ILE A 577 -1.58 2.95 16.13
C ILE A 577 -2.71 3.08 17.16
N ILE A 578 -3.68 3.96 16.91
CA ILE A 578 -4.80 4.21 17.83
C ILE A 578 -5.77 3.02 17.80
N THR A 579 -6.12 2.51 18.97
CA THR A 579 -7.06 1.41 19.16
C THR A 579 -8.33 1.89 19.86
N PRO A 580 -9.36 2.32 19.12
CA PRO A 580 -10.61 2.78 19.72
C PRO A 580 -11.40 1.63 20.33
N VAL A 581 -12.06 1.90 21.45
CA VAL A 581 -12.97 0.97 22.14
C VAL A 581 -14.41 1.33 21.81
N LEU A 582 -15.24 0.30 21.62
CA LEU A 582 -16.68 0.47 21.38
C LEU A 582 -17.37 0.96 22.65
N THR A 583 -18.23 1.97 22.53
CA THR A 583 -19.12 2.40 23.62
C THR A 583 -20.40 1.56 23.62
N GLU A 584 -21.08 1.49 24.76
CA GLU A 584 -22.35 0.75 24.87
C GLU A 584 -23.46 1.37 24.00
N GLU A 585 -23.51 2.70 23.90
CA GLU A 585 -24.45 3.41 23.03
C GLU A 585 -24.27 3.03 21.56
N ALA A 586 -23.02 3.05 21.07
CA ALA A 586 -22.69 2.63 19.72
C ALA A 586 -23.01 1.14 19.48
N ALA A 587 -22.78 0.28 20.47
CA ALA A 587 -23.09 -1.15 20.38
C ALA A 587 -24.58 -1.42 20.18
N ASN A 588 -25.43 -0.73 20.96
CA ASN A 588 -26.88 -0.85 20.87
C ASN A 588 -27.40 -0.36 19.52
N HIS A 589 -26.89 0.78 19.04
CA HIS A 589 -27.28 1.32 17.74
C HIS A 589 -26.89 0.39 16.58
N ILE A 590 -25.68 -0.17 16.59
CA ILE A 590 -25.24 -1.15 15.59
C ILE A 590 -26.13 -2.40 15.61
N ALA A 591 -26.51 -2.89 16.79
CA ALA A 591 -27.36 -4.07 16.92
C ALA A 591 -28.78 -3.83 16.39
N GLU A 592 -29.36 -2.66 16.67
CA GLU A 592 -30.66 -2.24 16.15
C GLU A 592 -30.64 -2.09 14.62
N GLU A 593 -29.64 -1.40 14.08
CA GLU A 593 -29.49 -1.21 12.64
C GLU A 593 -29.22 -2.52 11.89
N TYR A 594 -28.43 -3.43 12.47
CA TYR A 594 -28.25 -4.77 11.91
C TYR A 594 -29.56 -5.58 11.89
N SER A 595 -30.34 -5.53 12.97
CA SER A 595 -31.67 -6.15 13.04
C SER A 595 -32.61 -5.57 11.99
N ARG A 596 -32.60 -4.24 11.81
CA ARG A 596 -33.38 -3.53 10.80
C ARG A 596 -32.99 -3.93 9.37
N LEU A 597 -31.69 -4.00 9.08
CA LEU A 597 -31.19 -4.44 7.77
C LEU A 597 -31.66 -5.87 7.43
N ARG A 598 -31.67 -6.75 8.42
CA ARG A 598 -32.09 -8.15 8.27
C ARG A 598 -33.61 -8.32 8.17
N SER A 599 -34.40 -7.57 8.95
CA SER A 599 -35.86 -7.61 8.84
C SER A 599 -36.35 -7.02 7.51
N GLN A 600 -35.69 -5.96 7.04
CA GLN A 600 -35.98 -5.35 5.76
C GLN A 600 -35.55 -6.23 4.57
N GLU A 601 -34.61 -7.15 4.74
CA GLU A 601 -34.34 -8.23 3.78
C GLU A 601 -35.54 -9.16 3.62
N GLN A 602 -36.19 -9.55 4.72
CA GLN A 602 -37.34 -10.46 4.71
C GLN A 602 -38.60 -9.84 4.06
N LEU A 603 -38.76 -8.51 4.15
CA LEU A 603 -39.98 -7.80 3.73
C LEU A 603 -40.00 -7.33 2.27
N ALA A 604 -38.84 -7.15 1.63
CA ALA A 604 -38.73 -6.58 0.28
C ALA A 604 -38.16 -7.61 -0.72
N ALA A 605 -38.97 -8.62 -1.04
CA ALA A 605 -38.63 -9.71 -1.96
C ALA A 605 -38.41 -9.27 -3.43
N ASP A 606 -38.89 -8.09 -3.83
CA ASP A 606 -38.80 -7.61 -5.22
C ASP A 606 -37.51 -6.82 -5.54
N ILE A 607 -36.66 -6.53 -4.54
CA ILE A 607 -35.39 -5.82 -4.76
C ILE A 607 -34.28 -6.87 -4.81
N ALA A 608 -33.85 -7.26 -6.01
CA ALA A 608 -32.68 -8.13 -6.17
C ALA A 608 -31.42 -7.39 -5.66
N ARG A 609 -30.86 -7.86 -4.54
CA ARG A 609 -29.71 -7.24 -3.85
C ARG A 609 -28.38 -7.92 -4.16
N THR A 610 -27.31 -7.19 -3.89
CA THR A 610 -25.93 -7.48 -4.29
C THR A 610 -25.19 -8.47 -3.40
N SER A 611 -25.61 -8.69 -2.15
CA SER A 611 -24.99 -9.62 -1.21
C SER A 611 -25.97 -10.03 -0.09
N PRO A 612 -25.93 -11.30 0.40
CA PRO A 612 -26.78 -11.76 1.51
C PRO A 612 -26.35 -11.14 2.85
N VAL A 613 -27.32 -10.76 3.70
CA VAL A 613 -27.04 -10.20 5.03
C VAL A 613 -26.73 -11.34 6.01
N THR A 614 -25.44 -11.55 6.29
CA THR A 614 -24.97 -12.55 7.26
C THR A 614 -24.51 -11.89 8.56
N ALA A 615 -24.22 -12.68 9.60
CA ALA A 615 -23.62 -12.19 10.84
C ALA A 615 -22.27 -11.47 10.62
N ARG A 616 -21.59 -11.72 9.49
CA ARG A 616 -20.35 -11.02 9.14
C ARG A 616 -20.56 -9.54 8.85
N THR A 617 -21.74 -9.14 8.40
CA THR A 617 -22.06 -7.72 8.17
C THR A 617 -22.05 -6.92 9.47
N LEU A 618 -22.40 -7.55 10.59
CA LEU A 618 -22.25 -6.95 11.92
C LEU A 618 -20.76 -6.69 12.26
N GLU A 619 -19.89 -7.65 11.95
CA GLU A 619 -18.44 -7.44 12.10
C GLU A 619 -17.93 -6.31 11.19
N THR A 620 -18.44 -6.23 9.96
CA THR A 620 -18.11 -5.14 9.03
C THR A 620 -18.50 -3.78 9.60
N LEU A 621 -19.70 -3.64 10.17
CA LEU A 621 -20.13 -2.40 10.82
C LEU A 621 -19.17 -2.02 11.95
N ILE A 622 -18.78 -2.97 12.80
CA ILE A 622 -17.80 -2.75 13.87
C ILE A 622 -16.44 -2.31 13.30
N ARG A 623 -15.95 -2.95 12.22
CA ARG A 623 -14.68 -2.57 11.57
C ARG A 623 -14.74 -1.18 10.96
N LEU A 624 -15.83 -0.82 10.30
CA LEU A 624 -16.02 0.50 9.69
C LEU A 624 -16.12 1.60 10.75
N SER A 625 -16.90 1.39 11.82
CA SER A 625 -17.02 2.36 12.91
C SER A 625 -15.70 2.55 13.66
N THR A 626 -14.95 1.46 13.91
CA THR A 626 -13.60 1.57 14.51
C THR A 626 -12.61 2.27 13.58
N ALA A 627 -12.64 2.01 12.27
CA ALA A 627 -11.81 2.71 11.29
C ALA A 627 -12.16 4.20 11.21
N HIS A 628 -13.45 4.56 11.28
CA HIS A 628 -13.89 5.96 11.30
C HIS A 628 -13.43 6.69 12.59
N ALA A 629 -13.55 6.05 13.75
CA ALA A 629 -13.03 6.59 15.01
C ALA A 629 -11.50 6.81 14.97
N LYS A 630 -10.74 5.89 14.35
CA LYS A 630 -9.31 6.08 14.08
C LYS A 630 -9.04 7.28 13.19
N ALA A 631 -9.88 7.52 12.18
CA ALA A 631 -9.75 8.69 11.30
C ALA A 631 -9.90 10.01 12.07
N ARG A 632 -10.70 10.05 13.14
CA ARG A 632 -10.85 11.22 14.03
C ARG A 632 -9.77 11.30 15.12
N MET A 633 -8.95 10.26 15.29
CA MET A 633 -8.05 10.04 16.42
C MET A 633 -8.78 10.00 17.78
N SER A 634 -10.02 9.52 17.79
CA SER A 634 -10.77 9.27 19.04
C SER A 634 -10.39 7.90 19.62
N LYS A 635 -10.37 7.81 20.96
CA LYS A 635 -10.19 6.54 21.68
C LYS A 635 -11.51 5.80 21.90
N ALA A 636 -12.64 6.46 21.70
CA ALA A 636 -13.97 5.90 21.85
C ALA A 636 -14.74 6.01 20.53
N VAL A 637 -15.49 4.97 20.19
CA VAL A 637 -16.43 5.00 19.06
C VAL A 637 -17.72 5.68 19.51
N GLU A 638 -18.08 6.78 18.86
CA GLU A 638 -19.29 7.55 19.14
C GLU A 638 -20.45 7.13 18.21
N LEU A 639 -21.68 7.55 18.53
CA LEU A 639 -22.86 7.26 17.71
C LEU A 639 -22.71 7.82 16.28
N GLU A 640 -22.14 9.01 16.12
CA GLU A 640 -21.86 9.63 14.81
C GLU A 640 -21.00 8.73 13.91
N ASP A 641 -20.05 7.97 14.49
CA ASP A 641 -19.19 7.06 13.74
C ASP A 641 -19.95 5.83 13.24
N THR A 642 -20.99 5.42 13.97
CA THR A 642 -21.85 4.30 13.58
C THR A 642 -22.82 4.69 12.49
N GLU A 643 -23.38 5.90 12.52
CA GLU A 643 -24.29 6.40 11.50
C GLU A 643 -23.61 6.48 10.13
N VAL A 644 -22.40 7.06 10.06
CA VAL A 644 -21.62 7.13 8.81
C VAL A 644 -21.26 5.72 8.29
N ALA A 645 -20.96 4.78 9.18
CA ALA A 645 -20.69 3.39 8.80
C ALA A 645 -21.93 2.70 8.22
N VAL A 646 -23.10 2.93 8.82
CA VAL A 646 -24.38 2.41 8.35
C VAL A 646 -24.75 3.02 6.99
N GLU A 647 -24.57 4.33 6.79
CA GLU A 647 -24.78 4.97 5.49
C GLU A 647 -23.91 4.34 4.38
N LEU A 648 -22.63 4.08 4.68
CA LEU A 648 -21.71 3.41 3.75
C LEU A 648 -22.18 2.00 3.38
N VAL A 649 -22.65 1.24 4.36
CA VAL A 649 -23.19 -0.11 4.16
C VAL A 649 -24.49 -0.04 3.37
N GLN A 650 -25.45 0.80 3.74
CA GLN A 650 -26.71 0.95 3.02
C GLN A 650 -26.49 1.34 1.56
N PHE A 651 -25.56 2.25 1.27
CA PHE A 651 -25.19 2.61 -0.09
C PHE A 651 -24.60 1.44 -0.89
N ALA A 652 -23.81 0.56 -0.25
CA ALA A 652 -23.24 -0.62 -0.89
C ALA A 652 -24.29 -1.71 -1.19
N TYR A 653 -25.27 -1.92 -0.30
CA TYR A 653 -26.27 -2.99 -0.40
C TYR A 653 -27.50 -2.60 -1.25
N PHE A 654 -27.99 -1.37 -1.13
CA PHE A 654 -29.25 -0.94 -1.75
C PHE A 654 -29.02 -0.11 -3.02
N LYS A 655 -28.62 -0.77 -4.12
CA LYS A 655 -28.79 -0.20 -5.47
C LYS A 655 -30.15 -0.65 -6.02
N LYS A 656 -31.06 0.29 -6.29
CA LYS A 656 -32.39 0.00 -6.85
C LYS A 656 -32.28 -0.61 -8.25
N VAL A 657 -32.91 -1.76 -8.48
CA VAL A 657 -33.14 -2.33 -9.82
C VAL A 657 -34.32 -1.60 -10.45
N LEU A 658 -34.16 -1.12 -11.70
CA LEU A 658 -35.25 -0.53 -12.47
C LEU A 658 -36.00 -1.66 -13.19
N GLU A 659 -37.24 -1.93 -12.81
CA GLU A 659 -38.07 -2.87 -13.55
C GLU A 659 -38.44 -2.29 -14.93
N LYS A 660 -38.35 -3.14 -15.96
CA LYS A 660 -38.77 -2.80 -17.32
C LYS A 660 -40.28 -2.94 -17.40
N GLU A 661 -41.01 -1.84 -17.60
CA GLU A 661 -42.43 -1.92 -17.94
C GLU A 661 -42.58 -2.77 -19.21
N LYS A 662 -43.23 -3.93 -19.08
CA LYS A 662 -43.51 -4.83 -20.21
C LYS A 662 -44.42 -4.10 -21.19
N LYS A 663 -43.85 -3.62 -22.31
CA LYS A 663 -44.63 -3.24 -23.48
C LYS A 663 -45.43 -4.46 -23.94
N ARG A 664 -46.75 -4.37 -23.76
CA ARG A 664 -47.72 -5.32 -24.32
C ARG A 664 -47.54 -5.37 -25.83
N THR A 665 -47.10 -6.52 -26.32
CA THR A 665 -47.02 -6.88 -27.73
C THR A 665 -48.42 -6.84 -28.33
N ARG A 666 -48.66 -5.98 -29.32
CA ARG A 666 -49.83 -6.06 -30.20
C ARG A 666 -49.49 -7.04 -31.34
N GLN A 667 -50.31 -8.07 -31.46
CA GLN A 667 -50.40 -8.99 -32.58
C GLN A 667 -51.08 -8.34 -33.79
N ASP A 668 -50.60 -8.73 -34.98
CA ASP A 668 -51.28 -8.83 -36.28
C ASP A 668 -51.67 -7.57 -37.09
N ARG A 669 -50.96 -7.30 -38.21
CA ARG A 669 -51.38 -7.61 -39.61
C ARG A 669 -50.52 -6.89 -40.68
N ASP A 670 -50.38 -7.58 -41.81
CA ASP A 670 -49.65 -7.28 -43.05
C ASP A 670 -50.02 -5.98 -43.79
N SER A 671 -49.10 -5.63 -44.72
CA SER A 671 -49.25 -5.03 -46.06
C SER A 671 -48.91 -3.54 -46.29
N ASP A 672 -47.79 -3.37 -47.00
CA ASP A 672 -47.46 -2.48 -48.14
C ASP A 672 -47.45 -0.94 -48.06
N SER A 673 -46.35 -0.42 -48.62
CA SER A 673 -46.10 0.86 -49.31
C SER A 673 -46.62 2.19 -48.73
N GLU A 674 -45.70 3.11 -48.43
CA GLU A 674 -45.41 4.29 -49.29
C GLU A 674 -44.24 5.09 -48.69
N GLU A 675 -43.30 5.47 -49.56
CA GLU A 675 -42.29 6.50 -49.32
C GLU A 675 -43.00 7.86 -49.31
N ASP A 676 -42.67 8.74 -48.37
CA ASP A 676 -42.66 10.18 -48.62
C ASP A 676 -41.77 10.90 -47.61
N ASP A 677 -41.02 11.86 -48.15
CA ASP A 677 -39.99 12.70 -47.57
C ASP A 677 -40.47 13.52 -46.35
N ASP A 678 -39.59 13.71 -45.37
CA ASP A 678 -39.70 14.82 -44.41
C ASP A 678 -38.33 15.47 -44.16
N GLU A 679 -38.27 16.75 -44.53
CA GLU A 679 -37.16 17.68 -44.39
C GLU A 679 -36.66 17.82 -42.95
N GLU A 680 -35.34 17.91 -42.79
CA GLU A 680 -34.69 18.25 -41.52
C GLU A 680 -35.00 19.69 -41.08
N ALA A 681 -35.68 19.84 -39.95
CA ALA A 681 -35.78 21.09 -39.18
C ALA A 681 -35.04 20.98 -37.82
N PRO A 682 -34.41 22.07 -37.31
CA PRO A 682 -33.33 21.99 -36.32
C PRO A 682 -33.78 21.70 -34.86
N PRO A 683 -32.91 21.10 -34.02
CA PRO A 683 -33.24 20.63 -32.69
C PRO A 683 -33.01 21.70 -31.61
N SER A 684 -33.90 22.67 -31.47
CA SER A 684 -33.80 23.66 -30.35
C SER A 684 -35.07 23.85 -29.52
N GLN A 685 -36.18 23.16 -29.81
CA GLN A 685 -37.42 23.28 -29.04
C GLN A 685 -37.81 22.04 -28.21
N ARG A 686 -37.03 20.95 -28.28
CA ARG A 686 -37.38 19.68 -27.61
C ARG A 686 -37.09 19.67 -26.10
N SER A 687 -36.15 20.49 -25.63
CA SER A 687 -35.72 20.54 -24.22
C SER A 687 -36.68 21.31 -23.29
N GLN A 688 -37.50 22.22 -23.83
CA GLN A 688 -38.54 22.90 -23.04
C GLN A 688 -39.81 22.06 -22.88
N ARG A 689 -40.13 21.16 -23.82
CA ARG A 689 -41.29 20.26 -23.72
C ARG A 689 -41.10 19.13 -22.70
N THR A 690 -39.89 18.61 -22.51
CA THR A 690 -39.63 17.53 -21.54
C THR A 690 -39.59 18.03 -20.09
N ARG A 691 -39.04 19.22 -19.83
CA ARG A 691 -39.05 19.83 -18.48
C ARG A 691 -40.46 20.19 -18.00
N LYS A 692 -41.31 20.72 -18.89
CA LYS A 692 -42.74 20.98 -18.58
C LYS A 692 -43.52 19.68 -18.34
N ARG A 693 -43.16 18.58 -19.00
CA ARG A 693 -43.86 17.29 -18.88
C ARG A 693 -43.62 16.61 -17.52
N TYR A 694 -42.45 16.76 -16.91
CA TYR A 694 -42.15 16.17 -15.60
C TYR A 694 -42.85 16.94 -14.46
N GLN A 695 -42.84 18.27 -14.48
CA GLN A 695 -43.60 19.10 -13.51
C GLN A 695 -45.10 18.88 -13.59
N HIS A 696 -45.66 18.69 -14.80
CA HIS A 696 -47.09 18.42 -14.95
C HIS A 696 -47.53 17.07 -14.36
N THR A 697 -46.63 16.08 -14.28
CA THR A 697 -46.98 14.73 -13.76
C THR A 697 -47.02 14.66 -12.24
N SER A 698 -46.17 15.42 -11.53
CA SER A 698 -46.25 15.55 -10.06
C SER A 698 -47.49 16.35 -9.66
N LEU A 699 -47.78 17.45 -10.38
CA LEU A 699 -48.98 18.26 -10.17
C LEU A 699 -50.28 17.46 -10.41
N LEU A 700 -50.30 16.54 -11.39
CA LEU A 700 -51.46 15.68 -11.67
C LEU A 700 -51.69 14.64 -10.56
N LYS A 701 -50.63 14.08 -9.96
CA LYS A 701 -50.75 13.15 -8.83
C LYS A 701 -51.29 13.84 -7.58
N GLU A 702 -50.79 15.04 -7.29
CA GLU A 702 -51.31 15.84 -6.18
C GLU A 702 -52.76 16.28 -6.42
N PHE A 703 -53.09 16.77 -7.63
CA PHE A 703 -54.46 17.13 -8.00
C PHE A 703 -55.41 15.93 -7.85
N LYS A 704 -54.98 14.72 -8.24
CA LYS A 704 -55.75 13.48 -8.05
C LYS A 704 -56.01 13.22 -6.55
N SER A 705 -55.02 13.35 -5.68
CA SER A 705 -55.20 13.14 -4.24
C SER A 705 -56.19 14.14 -3.62
N SER A 706 -56.10 15.42 -4.00
CA SER A 706 -57.02 16.46 -3.53
C SER A 706 -58.44 16.27 -4.08
N LEU A 707 -58.58 15.87 -5.34
CA LEU A 707 -59.88 15.56 -5.94
C LEU A 707 -60.56 14.41 -5.20
N PHE A 708 -59.85 13.30 -4.92
CA PHE A 708 -60.40 12.20 -4.13
C PHE A 708 -60.81 12.62 -2.71
N ALA A 709 -60.03 13.48 -2.04
CA ALA A 709 -60.39 14.01 -0.73
C ALA A 709 -61.68 14.86 -0.77
N VAL A 710 -61.85 15.68 -1.81
CA VAL A 710 -63.08 16.48 -2.01
C VAL A 710 -64.28 15.56 -2.24
N PHE A 711 -64.16 14.53 -3.08
CA PHE A 711 -65.23 13.54 -3.28
C PHE A 711 -65.56 12.76 -2.00
N GLN A 712 -64.56 12.42 -1.18
CA GLN A 712 -64.76 11.74 0.10
C GLN A 712 -65.48 12.63 1.12
N SER A 713 -65.14 13.92 1.15
CA SER A 713 -65.78 14.91 2.04
C SER A 713 -67.21 15.26 1.63
N ALA A 714 -67.50 15.30 0.33
CA ALA A 714 -68.80 15.68 -0.21
C ALA A 714 -69.81 14.53 -0.22
N HIS A 715 -69.36 13.28 -0.03
CA HIS A 715 -70.17 12.06 -0.02
C HIS A 715 -71.13 11.92 -1.22
N ALA A 716 -70.77 12.53 -2.35
CA ALA A 716 -71.58 12.60 -3.56
C ALA A 716 -70.75 12.15 -4.76
N GLN A 717 -71.35 11.38 -5.66
CA GLN A 717 -70.71 10.89 -6.89
C GLN A 717 -70.58 11.97 -7.98
N SER A 718 -71.13 13.17 -7.75
CA SER A 718 -71.05 14.30 -8.66
C SER A 718 -70.72 15.61 -7.93
N VAL A 719 -69.80 16.39 -8.51
CA VAL A 719 -69.38 17.69 -7.96
C VAL A 719 -69.36 18.72 -9.08
N LYS A 720 -69.90 19.93 -8.81
CA LYS A 720 -69.83 21.07 -9.75
C LYS A 720 -68.41 21.62 -9.80
N MET A 721 -67.96 22.00 -10.99
CA MET A 721 -66.63 22.59 -11.23
C MET A 721 -66.32 23.77 -10.29
N THR A 722 -67.29 24.66 -10.04
CA THR A 722 -67.10 25.83 -9.16
C THR A 722 -66.78 25.44 -7.72
N LYS A 723 -67.45 24.42 -7.17
CA LYS A 723 -67.17 23.92 -5.83
C LYS A 723 -65.81 23.24 -5.73
N LEU A 724 -65.41 22.51 -6.78
CA LEU A 724 -64.09 21.87 -6.85
C LEU A 724 -62.97 22.93 -6.86
N MET A 725 -63.18 24.04 -7.56
CA MET A 725 -62.22 25.15 -7.62
C MET A 725 -62.07 25.88 -6.28
N ASP A 726 -63.16 26.08 -5.56
CA ASP A 726 -63.12 26.73 -4.25
C ASP A 726 -62.42 25.87 -3.20
N GLU A 727 -62.63 24.55 -3.20
CA GLU A 727 -61.98 23.63 -2.25
C GLU A 727 -60.50 23.39 -2.57
N ILE A 728 -60.13 23.24 -3.85
CA ILE A 728 -58.72 23.04 -4.24
C ILE A 728 -57.87 24.28 -3.93
N ASN A 729 -58.44 25.49 -4.05
CA ASN A 729 -57.72 26.73 -3.75
C ASN A 729 -57.72 27.12 -2.27
N LYS A 730 -58.53 26.47 -1.40
CA LYS A 730 -58.51 26.71 0.05
C LYS A 730 -57.26 26.16 0.73
N GLU A 731 -56.72 25.04 0.25
CA GLU A 731 -55.59 24.35 0.91
C GLU A 731 -54.20 24.74 0.38
N ARG A 732 -54.09 25.66 -0.61
CA ARG A 732 -52.81 25.94 -1.31
C ARG A 732 -52.40 27.41 -1.40
N GLU A 733 -51.07 27.63 -1.35
CA GLU A 733 -50.41 28.92 -1.61
C GLU A 733 -50.30 29.27 -3.12
N SER A 734 -50.36 28.27 -4.02
CA SER A 734 -50.40 28.48 -5.47
C SER A 734 -51.78 28.16 -6.06
N ARG A 735 -52.48 29.20 -6.53
CA ARG A 735 -53.81 29.07 -7.14
C ARG A 735 -53.72 28.34 -8.47
N PHE A 736 -54.56 27.32 -8.66
CA PHE A 736 -54.70 26.67 -9.97
C PHE A 736 -55.53 27.54 -10.91
N THR A 737 -55.11 27.63 -12.17
CA THR A 737 -55.92 28.31 -13.20
C THR A 737 -56.99 27.37 -13.77
N GLU A 738 -58.13 27.92 -14.20
CA GLU A 738 -59.23 27.15 -14.80
C GLU A 738 -58.80 26.32 -16.02
N ARG A 739 -57.81 26.80 -16.75
CA ARG A 739 -57.24 26.10 -17.90
C ARG A 739 -56.45 24.86 -17.49
N GLU A 740 -55.73 24.91 -16.37
CA GLU A 740 -54.94 23.78 -15.87
C GLU A 740 -55.84 22.68 -15.29
N VAL A 741 -56.91 23.06 -14.58
CA VAL A 741 -57.88 22.11 -14.02
C VAL A 741 -58.68 21.42 -15.13
N ARG A 742 -59.14 22.19 -16.14
CA ARG A 742 -59.84 21.61 -17.30
C ARG A 742 -58.92 20.67 -18.11
N ALA A 743 -57.63 21.01 -18.25
CA ALA A 743 -56.65 20.14 -18.90
C ALA A 743 -56.34 18.86 -18.09
N ALA A 744 -56.31 18.95 -16.76
CA ALA A 744 -56.13 17.78 -15.89
C ALA A 744 -57.35 16.84 -15.95
N LEU A 745 -58.56 17.40 -15.93
CA LEU A 745 -59.81 16.63 -16.02
C LEU A 745 -59.99 15.97 -17.39
N ALA A 746 -59.64 16.64 -18.50
CA ALA A 746 -59.66 16.03 -19.83
C ALA A 746 -58.74 14.81 -19.90
N ARG A 747 -57.54 14.88 -19.29
CA ARG A 747 -56.64 13.74 -19.18
C ARG A 747 -57.20 12.60 -18.34
N MET A 748 -57.88 12.93 -17.25
CA MET A 748 -58.55 11.92 -16.40
C MET A 748 -59.76 11.29 -17.10
N GLN A 749 -60.40 12.01 -18.02
CA GLN A 749 -61.43 11.48 -18.90
C GLN A 749 -60.85 10.54 -19.96
N ASP A 750 -59.70 10.88 -20.56
CA ASP A 750 -58.97 9.98 -21.46
C ASP A 750 -58.53 8.68 -20.74
N ASP A 751 -58.19 8.77 -19.45
CA ASP A 751 -57.81 7.65 -18.59
C ASP A 751 -59.03 6.89 -17.97
N ASN A 752 -60.27 7.24 -18.36
CA ASN A 752 -61.53 6.66 -17.85
C ASN A 752 -61.70 6.71 -16.32
N GLN A 753 -61.14 7.71 -15.64
CA GLN A 753 -61.29 7.87 -14.18
C GLN A 753 -62.44 8.79 -13.79
N VAL A 754 -62.83 9.70 -14.70
CA VAL A 754 -63.79 10.77 -14.44
C VAL A 754 -64.56 11.07 -15.72
N MET A 755 -65.87 11.30 -15.61
CA MET A 755 -66.73 11.80 -16.70
C MET A 755 -67.10 13.26 -16.44
N VAL A 756 -66.93 14.13 -17.43
CA VAL A 756 -67.31 15.54 -17.33
C VAL A 756 -68.47 15.81 -18.29
N ALA A 757 -69.60 16.29 -17.76
CA ALA A 757 -70.76 16.71 -18.55
C ALA A 757 -71.37 17.98 -17.93
N ASP A 758 -71.64 19.01 -18.73
CA ASP A 758 -72.25 20.28 -18.33
C ASP A 758 -71.65 20.92 -17.06
N ASP A 759 -70.32 21.03 -17.00
CA ASP A 759 -69.54 21.54 -15.84
C ASP A 759 -69.75 20.78 -14.52
N ILE A 760 -70.29 19.56 -14.61
CA ILE A 760 -70.40 18.60 -13.51
C ILE A 760 -69.43 17.45 -13.76
N ILE A 761 -68.68 17.13 -12.71
CA ILE A 761 -67.65 16.09 -12.70
C ILE A 761 -68.25 14.87 -11.99
N PHE A 762 -68.30 13.74 -12.69
CA PHE A 762 -68.75 12.45 -12.19
C PHE A 762 -67.54 11.53 -12.01
N LEU A 763 -67.41 10.93 -10.83
CA LEU A 763 -66.40 9.89 -10.61
C LEU A 763 -66.93 8.57 -11.20
N ILE A 764 -66.11 7.87 -12.01
CA ILE A 764 -66.46 6.56 -12.60
C ILE A 764 -66.07 5.43 -11.64
#